data_AF-C3Y4C0-F1
#
_entry.id   AF-C3Y4C0-F1
#
_cell.length_a   1.000
_cell.length_b   1.000
_cell.length_c   1.000
_cell.angle_alpha   90.00
_cell.angle_beta   90.00
_cell.angle_gamma   90.00
#
_symmetry.space_group_name_H-M   'P 1'
#
loop_
_entity.id
_entity.type
_entity.pdbx_description
1 polymer ?
#
loop_
_entity_poly.entity_id
_entity_poly.type
_entity_poly.pdbx_seq_one_letter_code
_entity_poly.pdbx_strand_id
1 'polypeptide(L)'
;MYENSQGRTRYGDPRVIRKGWEGIASRKIDGILHVLNRFWDVLFFFSGDSYYQYDSERDQIYTHDAHGNPFPNLISYGFPGIPDNIDTVYYNRSAGYTYFFKDNLVYQYEIERQRVSPGFPKEISVLYPGVPNNLDAAYYSYYHKTTFFIKGLEYWGISGNNGPIVGPFTVNQRWRDICNSFLERLGYFQPVDWESTLDRSRQTIFEPEDVAPDIFSDFDPSVMVEEVEGMGRDGEPTIGVDDEEFKEAIRKFQQANNLTITGLLDDATRNKMNEPRCGNPDHTLAKNGTKTVPPDASNMTSNSSDDAHAKSNATVVVQKRAAEDTSQGNSRKRQSVLKTWMERQEERRKKRGIFVNNYVTWRLLGEGYSSQLDADLQLAVIQQAFRMWSEVIPPLFRPDHVSHIEEVDVNLAFGRVRHLGCPNEFQEQEYAHAFDEAAEVHINDQIQPYTVNRPDGISLLKVAVHEIGHILGLGHHEWANSVMQPNYAPQPYNFEIGAEDRRAVQELGYASGLREFPCRHSAGVQDLSGYPDMLDRWILPHRRLTHHRGKCEERFDTVFDWVRPNRDENGYMTGVIYNTFFFADGRYWMYENSKGRTRYGDPLLIRGGWQGIASRHIDGILHVWSRTWDVLFFFAGDSYWEYDSEREQIYTHDANGNPFPNLISYGFPGIPDNIDTVYYNRSAGYTYFFKDHLVYQYEVERQRVSPGFPKEIAEVFPGVPNNLDAAYYSYTHQTTFFLKGFDYWSISISTGAIDGPFTVNELWQDICKVWMWELDGS
;
A
#
# COMPACT_ATOMS: atom_id res chain seq x y z
N MET A 1 14.28 -16.81 8.86
CA MET A 1 14.60 -17.82 9.89
C MET A 1 13.59 -17.72 11.03
N TYR A 2 13.35 -18.83 11.75
CA TYR A 2 12.40 -18.90 12.87
C TYR A 2 13.08 -19.46 14.11
N GLU A 3 13.01 -18.73 15.22
CA GLU A 3 13.66 -19.07 16.48
C GLU A 3 12.75 -19.94 17.34
N ASN A 4 12.86 -21.27 17.18
CA ASN A 4 12.01 -22.25 17.89
C ASN A 4 12.00 -22.09 19.43
N SER A 5 13.06 -21.53 20.01
CA SER A 5 13.17 -21.25 21.46
C SER A 5 12.40 -20.01 21.91
N GLN A 6 12.18 -19.04 21.01
CA GLN A 6 11.45 -17.79 21.27
C GLN A 6 10.05 -17.79 20.64
N GLY A 7 9.71 -18.79 19.83
CA GLY A 7 8.41 -18.92 19.16
C GLY A 7 8.15 -17.89 18.06
N ARG A 8 9.19 -17.19 17.57
CA ARG A 8 9.07 -16.04 16.68
C ARG A 8 10.01 -16.04 15.50
N THR A 9 9.66 -15.28 14.47
CA THR A 9 10.52 -14.99 13.30
C THR A 9 11.64 -14.03 13.71
N ARG A 10 12.87 -14.23 13.20
CA ARG A 10 13.99 -13.32 13.47
C ARG A 10 13.72 -11.94 12.85
N TYR A 11 14.13 -10.86 13.51
CA TYR A 11 13.90 -9.50 13.00
C TYR A 11 14.51 -9.31 11.59
N GLY A 12 13.71 -8.78 10.66
CA GLY A 12 14.08 -8.56 9.27
C GLY A 12 13.99 -9.78 8.36
N ASP A 13 13.39 -10.89 8.81
CA ASP A 13 12.91 -11.99 7.96
C ASP A 13 11.41 -11.83 7.62
N PRO A 14 10.92 -12.34 6.48
CA PRO A 14 11.62 -13.18 5.49
C PRO A 14 12.56 -12.43 4.55
N ARG A 15 13.75 -13.01 4.31
CA ARG A 15 14.80 -12.49 3.42
C ARG A 15 14.93 -13.27 2.11
N VAL A 16 15.56 -12.64 1.11
CA VAL A 16 16.10 -13.36 -0.07
C VAL A 16 17.25 -14.25 0.38
N ILE A 17 17.33 -15.49 -0.12
CA ILE A 17 18.27 -16.53 0.36
C ILE A 17 19.70 -16.00 0.47
N ARG A 18 20.25 -15.42 -0.60
CA ARG A 18 21.61 -14.85 -0.63
C ARG A 18 21.89 -13.69 0.35
N LYS A 19 20.85 -13.05 0.93
CA LYS A 19 20.98 -12.02 1.98
C LYS A 19 20.90 -12.59 3.40
N GLY A 20 20.54 -13.87 3.53
CA GLY A 20 20.52 -14.61 4.80
C GLY A 20 21.58 -15.72 4.85
N TRP A 21 22.20 -16.05 3.72
CA TRP A 21 23.20 -17.10 3.56
C TRP A 21 24.21 -16.69 2.46
N GLU A 22 25.39 -16.21 2.84
CA GLU A 22 26.35 -15.59 1.91
C GLU A 22 26.97 -16.61 0.95
N GLY A 23 27.10 -16.24 -0.32
CA GLY A 23 27.63 -17.11 -1.38
C GLY A 23 26.64 -18.15 -1.95
N ILE A 24 25.44 -18.33 -1.36
CA ILE A 24 24.41 -19.19 -1.96
C ILE A 24 23.71 -18.43 -3.11
N ALA A 25 24.15 -18.70 -4.34
CA ALA A 25 23.64 -18.05 -5.54
C ALA A 25 22.21 -18.48 -5.96
N SER A 26 21.71 -19.63 -5.48
CA SER A 26 20.42 -20.15 -5.93
C SER A 26 19.21 -19.36 -5.40
N ARG A 27 18.22 -19.18 -6.28
CA ARG A 27 16.93 -18.53 -5.98
C ARG A 27 15.88 -19.50 -5.41
N LYS A 28 16.12 -20.82 -5.45
CA LYS A 28 15.26 -21.88 -4.91
C LYS A 28 16.14 -22.90 -4.19
N ILE A 29 15.78 -23.26 -2.97
CA ILE A 29 16.40 -24.38 -2.24
C ILE A 29 15.33 -25.46 -2.09
N ASP A 30 15.69 -26.68 -2.45
CA ASP A 30 14.83 -27.86 -2.39
C ASP A 30 14.96 -28.58 -1.04
N GLY A 31 16.15 -28.55 -0.46
CA GLY A 31 16.39 -29.17 0.85
C GLY A 31 17.54 -28.51 1.61
N ILE A 32 17.45 -28.53 2.93
CA ILE A 32 18.51 -28.07 3.83
C ILE A 32 18.83 -29.20 4.81
N LEU A 33 20.05 -29.73 4.73
CA LEU A 33 20.54 -30.78 5.60
C LEU A 33 21.51 -30.20 6.62
N HIS A 34 21.14 -30.25 7.90
CA HIS A 34 22.04 -29.91 9.00
C HIS A 34 22.69 -31.18 9.58
N VAL A 35 24.00 -31.33 9.41
CA VAL A 35 24.77 -32.47 9.93
C VAL A 35 25.57 -32.01 11.13
N LEU A 36 25.01 -32.23 12.33
CA LEU A 36 25.64 -31.89 13.61
C LEU A 36 26.13 -33.16 14.34
N ASN A 37 27.43 -33.34 14.42
CA ASN A 37 28.09 -34.38 15.21
C ASN A 37 29.29 -33.81 16.02
N ARG A 38 30.09 -34.65 16.70
CA ARG A 38 31.20 -34.18 17.56
C ARG A 38 32.30 -33.44 16.79
N PHE A 39 32.44 -33.68 15.50
CA PHE A 39 33.57 -33.22 14.67
C PHE A 39 33.12 -32.36 13.47
N TRP A 40 31.81 -32.21 13.24
CA TRP A 40 31.24 -31.48 12.10
C TRP A 40 29.99 -30.73 12.55
N ASP A 41 29.96 -29.43 12.29
CA ASP A 41 28.74 -28.61 12.21
C ASP A 41 28.67 -28.04 10.80
N VAL A 42 27.91 -28.69 9.91
CA VAL A 42 27.88 -28.32 8.49
C VAL A 42 26.44 -28.32 7.98
N LEU A 43 26.11 -27.28 7.23
CA LEU A 43 24.85 -27.14 6.50
C LEU A 43 25.07 -27.44 5.03
N PHE A 44 24.20 -28.25 4.43
CA PHE A 44 24.15 -28.48 2.99
C PHE A 44 22.84 -27.95 2.41
N PHE A 45 22.93 -27.16 1.34
CA PHE A 45 21.80 -26.55 0.66
C PHE A 45 21.66 -27.17 -0.73
N PHE A 46 20.56 -27.87 -0.98
CA PHE A 46 20.30 -28.58 -2.23
C PHE A 46 19.44 -27.72 -3.16
N SER A 47 19.79 -27.69 -4.45
CA SER A 47 19.14 -26.87 -5.47
C SER A 47 19.32 -27.51 -6.85
N GLY A 48 18.27 -28.15 -7.36
CA GLY A 48 18.30 -28.85 -8.65
C GLY A 48 19.16 -30.11 -8.60
N ASP A 49 20.15 -30.21 -9.48
CA ASP A 49 21.16 -31.28 -9.56
C ASP A 49 22.39 -31.03 -8.65
N SER A 50 22.40 -29.90 -7.93
CA SER A 50 23.59 -29.37 -7.28
C SER A 50 23.36 -29.06 -5.80
N TYR A 51 24.44 -29.00 -5.02
CA TYR A 51 24.40 -28.62 -3.62
C TYR A 51 25.57 -27.69 -3.24
N TYR A 52 25.32 -26.82 -2.26
CA TYR A 52 26.32 -25.98 -1.59
C TYR A 52 26.63 -26.57 -0.22
N GLN A 53 27.88 -26.46 0.22
CA GLN A 53 28.27 -26.68 1.62
C GLN A 53 28.50 -25.33 2.28
N TYR A 54 27.91 -25.12 3.46
CA TYR A 54 27.92 -23.84 4.19
C TYR A 54 28.56 -23.99 5.57
N ASP A 55 29.41 -23.04 5.90
CA ASP A 55 30.11 -22.91 7.18
C ASP A 55 29.28 -22.02 8.11
N SER A 56 28.63 -22.61 9.11
CA SER A 56 27.77 -21.91 10.09
C SER A 56 28.55 -20.97 11.02
N GLU A 57 29.85 -21.18 11.21
CA GLU A 57 30.69 -20.32 12.07
C GLU A 57 31.24 -19.11 11.29
N ARG A 58 31.56 -19.27 10.00
CA ARG A 58 32.09 -18.22 9.13
C ARG A 58 31.04 -17.49 8.28
N ASP A 59 29.79 -17.90 8.38
CA ASP A 59 28.62 -17.38 7.65
C ASP A 59 28.84 -17.26 6.13
N GLN A 60 29.43 -18.31 5.51
CA GLN A 60 29.72 -18.34 4.07
C GLN A 60 29.75 -19.78 3.52
N ILE A 61 29.66 -19.94 2.19
CA ILE A 61 29.92 -21.23 1.55
C ILE A 61 31.40 -21.64 1.64
N TYR A 62 31.67 -22.94 1.69
CA TYR A 62 33.00 -23.45 1.34
C TYR A 62 33.24 -23.21 -0.15
N THR A 63 34.47 -22.84 -0.53
CA THR A 63 34.81 -22.62 -1.95
C THR A 63 35.03 -23.93 -2.70
N HIS A 64 35.60 -24.94 -2.02
CA HIS A 64 35.90 -26.26 -2.58
C HIS A 64 35.61 -27.37 -1.56
N ASP A 65 35.36 -28.58 -2.06
CA ASP A 65 35.24 -29.80 -1.26
C ASP A 65 36.62 -30.35 -0.82
N ALA A 66 36.61 -31.46 -0.06
CA ALA A 66 37.83 -32.12 0.43
C ALA A 66 38.73 -32.73 -0.67
N HIS A 67 38.26 -32.78 -1.92
CA HIS A 67 39.00 -33.26 -3.09
C HIS A 67 39.46 -32.11 -4.01
N GLY A 68 39.10 -30.87 -3.70
CA GLY A 68 39.43 -29.68 -4.49
C GLY A 68 38.44 -29.36 -5.61
N ASN A 69 37.23 -29.94 -5.62
CA ASN A 69 36.17 -29.54 -6.57
C ASN A 69 35.44 -28.29 -6.04
N PRO A 70 35.16 -27.27 -6.88
CA PRO A 70 34.47 -26.06 -6.44
C PRO A 70 33.00 -26.32 -6.10
N PHE A 71 32.43 -25.49 -5.22
CA PHE A 71 30.99 -25.44 -4.95
C PHE A 71 30.28 -24.39 -5.85
N PRO A 72 29.01 -24.58 -6.22
CA PRO A 72 28.17 -25.75 -5.93
C PRO A 72 28.64 -27.01 -6.67
N ASN A 73 28.52 -28.17 -6.01
CA ASN A 73 28.96 -29.47 -6.52
C ASN A 73 27.73 -30.33 -6.84
N LEU A 74 27.86 -31.30 -7.74
CA LEU A 74 26.75 -32.17 -8.15
C LEU A 74 26.32 -33.11 -7.02
N ILE A 75 25.01 -33.29 -6.84
CA ILE A 75 24.43 -34.22 -5.86
C ILE A 75 24.94 -35.65 -6.15
N SER A 76 25.01 -36.05 -7.41
CA SER A 76 25.54 -37.35 -7.84
C SER A 76 27.00 -37.60 -7.41
N TYR A 77 27.80 -36.56 -7.17
CA TYR A 77 29.17 -36.67 -6.69
C TYR A 77 29.26 -36.71 -5.16
N GLY A 78 28.61 -35.76 -4.48
CA GLY A 78 28.65 -35.66 -3.00
C GLY A 78 27.78 -36.70 -2.28
N PHE A 79 26.71 -37.15 -2.92
CA PHE A 79 25.72 -38.09 -2.37
C PHE A 79 25.41 -39.24 -3.34
N PRO A 80 26.36 -40.15 -3.64
CA PRO A 80 26.17 -41.20 -4.64
C PRO A 80 24.94 -42.08 -4.40
N GLY A 81 24.07 -42.16 -5.42
CA GLY A 81 22.82 -42.91 -5.40
C GLY A 81 21.58 -42.12 -4.95
N ILE A 82 21.72 -40.84 -4.62
CA ILE A 82 20.59 -39.91 -4.45
C ILE A 82 20.24 -39.29 -5.81
N PRO A 83 18.95 -39.15 -6.18
CA PRO A 83 18.54 -38.52 -7.43
C PRO A 83 18.66 -36.99 -7.37
N ASP A 84 18.80 -36.37 -8.53
CA ASP A 84 18.72 -34.91 -8.69
C ASP A 84 17.29 -34.39 -8.48
N ASN A 85 17.15 -33.10 -8.22
CA ASN A 85 15.88 -32.41 -7.98
C ASN A 85 15.05 -33.07 -6.87
N ILE A 86 15.70 -33.42 -5.75
CA ILE A 86 15.04 -33.89 -4.53
C ILE A 86 13.91 -32.94 -4.13
N ASP A 87 12.88 -33.44 -3.44
CA ASP A 87 11.80 -32.59 -2.96
C ASP A 87 12.14 -32.01 -1.57
N THR A 88 12.80 -32.81 -0.73
CA THR A 88 13.37 -32.35 0.55
C THR A 88 14.35 -33.38 1.17
N VAL A 89 15.01 -33.01 2.25
CA VAL A 89 15.95 -33.88 3.00
C VAL A 89 15.96 -33.52 4.49
N TYR A 90 16.12 -34.51 5.37
CA TYR A 90 16.45 -34.27 6.77
C TYR A 90 17.41 -35.31 7.37
N TYR A 91 18.17 -34.91 8.40
CA TYR A 91 18.97 -35.83 9.22
C TYR A 91 18.19 -36.31 10.44
N ASN A 92 18.07 -37.63 10.61
CA ASN A 92 17.55 -38.21 11.85
C ASN A 92 18.72 -38.64 12.75
N ARG A 93 19.11 -37.75 13.68
CA ARG A 93 20.18 -38.03 14.66
C ARG A 93 19.87 -39.22 15.58
N SER A 94 18.61 -39.53 15.84
CA SER A 94 18.21 -40.67 16.67
C SER A 94 18.26 -42.01 15.92
N ALA A 95 18.22 -42.01 14.60
CA ALA A 95 18.40 -43.20 13.76
C ALA A 95 19.84 -43.33 13.21
N GLY A 96 20.58 -42.22 13.10
CA GLY A 96 21.91 -42.17 12.50
C GLY A 96 21.92 -42.10 10.97
N TYR A 97 20.78 -41.80 10.34
CA TYR A 97 20.63 -41.77 8.89
C TYR A 97 20.06 -40.44 8.39
N THR A 98 20.42 -40.07 7.17
CA THR A 98 19.78 -38.99 6.42
C THR A 98 18.70 -39.57 5.52
N TYR A 99 17.57 -38.88 5.39
CA TYR A 99 16.46 -39.29 4.54
C TYR A 99 16.23 -38.22 3.48
N PHE A 100 16.45 -38.57 2.22
CA PHE A 100 16.12 -37.76 1.05
C PHE A 100 14.77 -38.20 0.48
N PHE A 101 13.97 -37.25 0.02
CA PHE A 101 12.64 -37.47 -0.52
C PHE A 101 12.62 -37.08 -2.00
N LYS A 102 12.05 -37.94 -2.85
CA LYS A 102 11.83 -37.65 -4.26
C LYS A 102 10.56 -38.33 -4.75
N ASP A 103 9.62 -37.51 -5.20
CA ASP A 103 8.29 -37.86 -5.66
C ASP A 103 7.51 -38.67 -4.59
N ASN A 104 7.33 -39.97 -4.79
CA ASN A 104 6.75 -40.89 -3.80
C ASN A 104 7.80 -41.73 -3.04
N LEU A 105 9.09 -41.54 -3.30
CA LEU A 105 10.20 -42.35 -2.79
C LEU A 105 11.01 -41.65 -1.69
N VAL A 106 11.53 -42.45 -0.79
CA VAL A 106 12.44 -42.06 0.29
C VAL A 106 13.73 -42.87 0.19
N TYR A 107 14.86 -42.18 0.24
CA TYR A 107 16.20 -42.75 0.19
C TYR A 107 16.86 -42.56 1.56
N GLN A 108 17.09 -43.66 2.28
CA GLN A 108 17.92 -43.64 3.49
C GLN A 108 19.39 -43.66 3.10
N TYR A 109 20.17 -42.72 3.59
CA TYR A 109 21.57 -42.50 3.23
C TYR A 109 22.49 -42.62 4.46
N GLU A 110 23.52 -43.44 4.34
CA GLU A 110 24.59 -43.64 5.32
C GLU A 110 25.72 -42.64 5.04
N ILE A 111 25.70 -41.45 5.67
CA ILE A 111 26.72 -40.41 5.47
C ILE A 111 28.14 -40.97 5.68
N GLU A 112 28.38 -41.72 6.76
CA GLU A 112 29.70 -42.28 7.08
C GLU A 112 30.20 -43.30 6.05
N ARG A 113 29.30 -43.90 5.26
CA ARG A 113 29.64 -44.88 4.21
C ARG A 113 29.41 -44.36 2.79
N GLN A 114 29.03 -43.09 2.65
CA GLN A 114 28.76 -42.39 1.39
C GLN A 114 27.90 -43.20 0.39
N ARG A 115 26.78 -43.77 0.86
CA ARG A 115 25.91 -44.61 0.05
C ARG A 115 24.47 -44.69 0.57
N VAL A 116 23.54 -45.03 -0.32
CA VAL A 116 22.18 -45.43 0.04
C VAL A 116 22.19 -46.78 0.79
N SER A 117 21.36 -46.88 1.83
CA SER A 117 21.22 -48.10 2.64
C SER A 117 20.65 -49.28 1.84
N PRO A 118 21.05 -50.54 2.11
CA PRO A 118 20.51 -51.69 1.39
C PRO A 118 18.99 -51.83 1.60
N GLY A 119 18.24 -52.03 0.50
CA GLY A 119 16.78 -52.12 0.53
C GLY A 119 16.05 -50.77 0.49
N PHE A 120 16.73 -49.70 0.10
CA PHE A 120 16.15 -48.41 -0.28
C PHE A 120 16.45 -48.12 -1.77
N PRO A 121 15.67 -47.24 -2.46
CA PRO A 121 14.55 -46.46 -1.95
C PRO A 121 13.32 -47.29 -1.57
N LYS A 122 12.43 -46.69 -0.78
CA LYS A 122 11.10 -47.23 -0.43
C LYS A 122 10.05 -46.14 -0.61
N GLU A 123 8.79 -46.51 -0.78
CA GLU A 123 7.71 -45.53 -0.83
C GLU A 123 7.54 -44.80 0.52
N ILE A 124 7.20 -43.51 0.45
CA ILE A 124 6.89 -42.70 1.63
C ILE A 124 5.69 -43.26 2.41
N SER A 125 4.70 -43.82 1.70
CA SER A 125 3.53 -44.52 2.25
C SER A 125 3.88 -45.68 3.20
N VAL A 126 4.99 -46.38 2.92
CA VAL A 126 5.46 -47.56 3.66
C VAL A 126 6.25 -47.18 4.92
N LEU A 127 6.98 -46.07 4.87
CA LEU A 127 7.80 -45.60 6.00
C LEU A 127 7.06 -44.61 6.90
N TYR A 128 6.18 -43.80 6.31
CA TYR A 128 5.46 -42.72 6.95
C TYR A 128 3.96 -42.75 6.56
N PRO A 129 3.18 -43.74 7.05
CA PRO A 129 1.77 -43.88 6.69
C PRO A 129 0.97 -42.61 7.01
N GLY A 130 0.33 -42.04 5.98
CA GLY A 130 -0.48 -40.82 6.08
C GLY A 130 0.26 -39.51 5.75
N VAL A 131 1.56 -39.53 5.46
CA VAL A 131 2.30 -38.37 4.93
C VAL A 131 2.18 -38.33 3.40
N PRO A 132 1.90 -37.16 2.77
CA PRO A 132 1.75 -37.05 1.33
C PRO A 132 3.07 -37.08 0.57
N ASN A 133 3.00 -37.47 -0.71
CA ASN A 133 4.10 -37.41 -1.67
C ASN A 133 4.52 -35.95 -1.99
N ASN A 134 5.67 -35.78 -2.66
CA ASN A 134 6.15 -34.50 -3.19
C ASN A 134 6.32 -33.41 -2.10
N LEU A 135 6.84 -33.75 -0.92
CA LEU A 135 6.93 -32.84 0.24
C LEU A 135 7.66 -31.53 -0.09
N ASP A 136 7.19 -30.39 0.45
CA ASP A 136 7.83 -29.09 0.23
C ASP A 136 8.95 -28.81 1.24
N ALA A 137 8.91 -29.43 2.43
CA ALA A 137 10.01 -29.44 3.40
C ALA A 137 9.89 -30.61 4.39
N ALA A 138 11.01 -31.10 4.90
CA ALA A 138 11.05 -31.95 6.10
C ALA A 138 12.23 -31.55 7.00
N TYR A 139 12.05 -31.59 8.32
CA TYR A 139 13.16 -31.36 9.25
C TYR A 139 12.95 -32.03 10.62
N TYR A 140 14.04 -32.36 11.30
CA TYR A 140 14.01 -32.83 12.69
C TYR A 140 14.21 -31.66 13.66
N SER A 141 13.23 -31.43 14.55
CA SER A 141 13.35 -30.42 15.60
C SER A 141 13.99 -31.00 16.86
N TYR A 142 15.22 -30.57 17.17
CA TYR A 142 15.90 -30.92 18.42
C TYR A 142 15.12 -30.47 19.67
N TYR A 143 14.45 -29.31 19.60
CA TYR A 143 13.68 -28.73 20.70
C TYR A 143 12.42 -29.54 21.00
N HIS A 144 11.70 -29.99 19.96
CA HIS A 144 10.46 -30.77 20.11
C HIS A 144 10.65 -32.29 20.09
N LYS A 145 11.83 -32.80 19.70
CA LYS A 145 12.14 -34.22 19.47
C LYS A 145 11.19 -34.88 18.45
N THR A 146 10.78 -34.09 17.47
CA THR A 146 9.75 -34.43 16.46
C THR A 146 10.31 -34.17 15.08
N THR A 147 10.12 -35.10 14.14
CA THR A 147 10.30 -34.81 12.71
C THR A 147 9.02 -34.20 12.17
N PHE A 148 9.14 -33.09 11.46
CA PHE A 148 8.05 -32.44 10.74
C PHE A 148 8.18 -32.69 9.24
N PHE A 149 7.07 -33.02 8.60
CA PHE A 149 6.89 -33.07 7.15
C PHE A 149 5.90 -31.98 6.77
N ILE A 150 6.17 -31.20 5.72
CA ILE A 150 5.38 -30.04 5.32
C ILE A 150 4.98 -30.19 3.86
N LYS A 151 3.69 -29.98 3.56
CA LYS A 151 3.15 -29.93 2.21
C LYS A 151 2.11 -28.82 2.11
N GLY A 152 2.35 -27.85 1.22
CA GLY A 152 1.53 -26.65 1.10
C GLY A 152 1.45 -25.90 2.42
N LEU A 153 0.25 -25.88 3.01
CA LEU A 153 -0.05 -25.21 4.28
C LEU A 153 -0.25 -26.17 5.45
N GLU A 154 -0.04 -27.46 5.21
CA GLU A 154 -0.22 -28.53 6.18
C GLU A 154 1.13 -29.10 6.62
N TYR A 155 1.15 -29.62 7.85
CA TYR A 155 2.27 -30.39 8.37
C TYR A 155 1.80 -31.64 9.10
N TRP A 156 2.68 -32.64 9.09
CA TRP A 156 2.58 -33.87 9.85
C TRP A 156 3.78 -33.96 10.80
N GLY A 157 3.57 -34.47 12.00
CA GLY A 157 4.62 -34.69 13.00
C GLY A 157 4.77 -36.16 13.36
N ILE A 158 6.00 -36.62 13.53
CA ILE A 158 6.31 -37.91 14.17
C ILE A 158 7.23 -37.69 15.37
N SER A 159 6.78 -38.11 16.55
CA SER A 159 7.54 -38.00 17.81
C SER A 159 8.55 -39.14 17.92
N GLY A 160 9.84 -38.82 18.05
CA GLY A 160 10.93 -39.80 17.97
C GLY A 160 11.01 -40.52 16.61
N ASN A 161 11.54 -41.75 16.61
CA ASN A 161 11.73 -42.54 15.38
C ASN A 161 10.49 -43.34 14.95
N ASN A 162 9.71 -43.83 15.91
CA ASN A 162 8.64 -44.82 15.69
C ASN A 162 7.29 -44.36 16.32
N GLY A 163 7.13 -43.06 16.58
CA GLY A 163 5.87 -42.53 17.10
C GLY A 163 4.73 -42.63 16.08
N PRO A 164 3.46 -42.52 16.50
CA PRO A 164 2.36 -42.32 15.56
C PRO A 164 2.57 -41.00 14.81
N ILE A 165 2.22 -41.00 13.53
CA ILE A 165 2.17 -39.78 12.73
C ILE A 165 0.89 -39.03 13.09
N VAL A 166 1.04 -37.75 13.41
CA VAL A 166 -0.07 -36.86 13.78
C VAL A 166 -0.19 -35.72 12.77
N GLY A 167 -1.40 -35.48 12.29
CA GLY A 167 -1.73 -34.47 11.28
C GLY A 167 -2.88 -34.94 10.36
N PRO A 168 -3.23 -34.15 9.33
CA PRO A 168 -2.67 -32.85 9.01
C PRO A 168 -2.98 -31.78 10.06
N PHE A 169 -2.02 -30.89 10.28
CA PHE A 169 -2.16 -29.67 11.08
C PHE A 169 -1.79 -28.47 10.22
N THR A 170 -2.39 -27.29 10.43
CA THR A 170 -1.99 -26.12 9.63
C THR A 170 -0.67 -25.54 10.11
N VAL A 171 0.21 -25.13 9.20
CA VAL A 171 1.49 -24.46 9.51
C VAL A 171 1.28 -23.29 10.50
N ASN A 172 0.18 -22.56 10.37
CA ASN A 172 -0.21 -21.47 11.26
C ASN A 172 -0.55 -21.87 12.70
N GLN A 173 -0.87 -23.13 13.00
CA GLN A 173 -1.03 -23.59 14.39
C GLN A 173 0.31 -23.57 15.14
N ARG A 174 1.45 -23.72 14.44
CA ARG A 174 2.78 -23.84 15.05
C ARG A 174 3.73 -22.67 14.78
N TRP A 175 3.67 -22.07 13.58
CA TRP A 175 4.60 -21.03 13.13
C TRP A 175 3.88 -19.70 12.83
N ARG A 176 3.04 -19.23 13.78
CA ARG A 176 2.18 -18.04 13.64
C ARG A 176 2.93 -16.81 13.10
N ASP A 177 4.09 -16.52 13.68
CA ASP A 177 4.88 -15.32 13.37
C ASP A 177 5.52 -15.34 11.98
N ILE A 178 5.59 -16.49 11.30
CA ILE A 178 6.06 -16.54 9.90
C ILE A 178 4.99 -15.96 8.97
N CYS A 179 3.72 -16.22 9.26
CA CYS A 179 2.62 -15.70 8.46
C CYS A 179 2.24 -14.27 8.84
N ASN A 180 2.37 -13.87 10.11
CA ASN A 180 2.13 -12.48 10.50
C ASN A 180 3.15 -11.52 9.88
N SER A 181 4.46 -11.84 9.92
CA SER A 181 5.48 -11.01 9.27
C SER A 181 5.33 -10.96 7.73
N PHE A 182 4.77 -12.02 7.13
CA PHE A 182 4.44 -12.04 5.70
C PHE A 182 3.19 -11.20 5.37
N LEU A 183 2.16 -11.22 6.23
CA LEU A 183 0.94 -10.43 6.08
C LEU A 183 1.19 -8.92 6.32
N GLU A 184 1.93 -8.56 7.37
CA GLU A 184 2.30 -7.16 7.68
C GLU A 184 3.02 -6.50 6.50
N ARG A 185 3.92 -7.23 5.86
CA ARG A 185 4.63 -6.78 4.64
C ARG A 185 3.68 -6.55 3.46
N LEU A 186 2.57 -7.28 3.38
CA LEU A 186 1.53 -7.16 2.36
C LEU A 186 0.36 -6.24 2.78
N GLY A 187 0.46 -5.53 3.91
CA GLY A 187 -0.57 -4.60 4.38
C GLY A 187 -1.80 -5.25 5.05
N TYR A 188 -1.75 -6.55 5.34
CA TYR A 188 -2.83 -7.27 6.03
C TYR A 188 -2.55 -7.33 7.53
N PHE A 189 -3.44 -6.75 8.33
CA PHE A 189 -3.34 -6.76 9.79
C PHE A 189 -4.28 -7.82 10.38
N GLN A 190 -3.83 -8.56 11.40
CA GLN A 190 -4.78 -9.31 12.24
C GLN A 190 -5.75 -8.34 12.95
N PRO A 191 -6.97 -8.78 13.32
CA PRO A 191 -7.78 -8.05 14.27
C PRO A 191 -6.98 -7.87 15.56
N VAL A 192 -6.87 -6.63 16.06
CA VAL A 192 -6.38 -6.38 17.41
C VAL A 192 -7.40 -6.98 18.37
N ASP A 193 -6.97 -7.60 19.47
CA ASP A 193 -7.90 -7.98 20.52
C ASP A 193 -8.21 -6.74 21.37
N TRP A 194 -9.26 -6.01 20.98
CA TRP A 194 -9.71 -4.81 21.68
C TRP A 194 -10.20 -5.12 23.11
N GLU A 195 -10.71 -6.32 23.40
CA GLU A 195 -11.10 -6.70 24.77
C GLU A 195 -9.89 -6.73 25.70
N SER A 196 -8.75 -7.26 25.24
CA SER A 196 -7.48 -7.24 25.99
C SER A 196 -6.83 -5.85 26.08
N THR A 197 -7.08 -4.97 25.10
CA THR A 197 -6.43 -3.65 25.00
C THR A 197 -7.13 -2.59 25.84
N LEU A 198 -8.47 -2.68 25.96
CA LEU A 198 -9.31 -1.86 26.85
C LEU A 198 -9.00 -2.07 28.34
N ASP A 199 -8.41 -3.19 28.72
CA ASP A 199 -8.04 -3.47 30.12
C ASP A 199 -6.72 -2.78 30.53
N ARG A 200 -5.78 -2.60 29.58
CA ARG A 200 -4.52 -1.90 29.83
C ARG A 200 -4.67 -0.37 29.95
N SER A 201 -5.55 0.25 29.17
CA SER A 201 -5.81 1.69 29.26
C SER A 201 -6.62 2.08 30.51
N ARG A 202 -7.18 1.10 31.24
CA ARG A 202 -7.89 1.30 32.51
C ARG A 202 -7.01 1.24 33.76
N GLN A 203 -5.75 0.79 33.67
CA GLN A 203 -4.85 0.63 34.83
C GLN A 203 -3.97 1.85 35.15
N THR A 204 -4.11 2.96 34.43
CA THR A 204 -3.39 4.22 34.73
C THR A 204 -4.31 5.45 34.70
N ILE A 205 -5.36 5.43 35.52
CA ILE A 205 -6.02 6.64 36.00
C ILE A 205 -5.97 6.59 37.52
N PHE A 206 -5.49 7.67 38.13
CA PHE A 206 -5.24 7.76 39.58
C PHE A 206 -6.52 7.61 40.40
N GLU A 207 -6.39 6.98 41.57
CA GLU A 207 -7.44 6.93 42.60
C GLU A 207 -7.69 8.35 43.16
N PRO A 208 -8.97 8.76 43.34
CA PRO A 208 -9.33 9.95 44.09
C PRO A 208 -9.77 9.56 45.51
N GLU A 209 -8.81 9.48 46.45
CA GLU A 209 -9.11 9.54 47.89
C GLU A 209 -8.83 10.97 48.43
N ASP A 210 -9.66 11.38 49.39
CA ASP A 210 -9.58 12.60 50.22
C ASP A 210 -9.67 13.99 49.53
N VAL A 211 -10.88 14.62 49.58
CA VAL A 211 -11.22 15.70 50.56
C VAL A 211 -12.74 15.79 50.77
N ALA A 212 -13.12 15.96 52.04
CA ALA A 212 -14.42 15.97 52.72
C ALA A 212 -15.66 16.69 52.10
N PRO A 213 -16.89 16.34 52.57
CA PRO A 213 -18.16 17.03 52.26
C PRO A 213 -18.47 18.17 53.25
N ASP A 214 -19.29 19.15 52.82
CA ASP A 214 -20.52 19.60 53.51
C ASP A 214 -21.13 20.89 52.89
N ILE A 215 -22.33 21.24 53.36
CA ILE A 215 -23.09 22.51 53.15
C ILE A 215 -23.98 22.57 51.89
N PHE A 216 -25.21 22.08 52.07
CA PHE A 216 -26.42 22.71 51.51
C PHE A 216 -26.95 23.77 52.49
N SER A 217 -27.66 24.78 51.96
CA SER A 217 -28.24 26.01 52.57
C SER A 217 -27.36 27.26 52.36
N ASP A 218 -27.85 28.39 51.84
CA ASP A 218 -29.17 29.02 52.04
C ASP A 218 -29.60 30.00 50.89
N PHE A 219 -30.92 30.27 50.83
CA PHE A 219 -31.60 31.51 50.37
C PHE A 219 -31.63 32.00 48.89
N ASP A 220 -32.86 32.15 48.35
CA ASP A 220 -33.44 33.51 48.12
C ASP A 220 -33.92 33.83 46.66
N PRO A 221 -35.03 33.27 46.13
CA PRO A 221 -35.53 33.64 44.79
C PRO A 221 -36.22 35.02 44.70
N SER A 222 -35.47 36.11 44.51
CA SER A 222 -35.94 37.28 43.73
C SER A 222 -34.87 38.37 43.48
N VAL A 223 -34.70 38.78 42.22
CA VAL A 223 -34.44 40.17 41.75
C VAL A 223 -34.61 40.20 40.22
N MET A 224 -35.27 41.24 39.69
CA MET A 224 -35.51 41.46 38.25
C MET A 224 -34.26 42.04 37.56
N VAL A 225 -34.14 42.14 36.22
CA VAL A 225 -34.66 43.18 35.30
C VAL A 225 -34.02 42.87 33.92
N GLU A 226 -34.62 42.95 32.73
CA GLU A 226 -35.94 43.41 32.23
C GLU A 226 -36.36 42.56 30.98
N GLU A 227 -37.55 42.78 30.41
CA GLU A 227 -37.92 42.30 29.07
C GLU A 227 -37.36 43.19 27.96
N VAL A 228 -37.09 42.64 26.77
CA VAL A 228 -37.10 43.41 25.51
C VAL A 228 -37.86 42.63 24.44
N GLU A 229 -39.14 42.94 24.26
CA GLU A 229 -39.85 42.59 23.04
C GLU A 229 -39.25 43.36 21.84
N GLY A 230 -38.91 42.65 20.78
CA GLY A 230 -38.30 43.21 19.57
C GLY A 230 -39.02 42.75 18.30
N MET A 231 -40.17 43.36 17.99
CA MET A 231 -40.95 43.04 16.79
C MET A 231 -40.22 43.51 15.52
N GLY A 232 -39.40 42.64 14.93
CA GLY A 232 -38.72 42.86 13.66
C GLY A 232 -39.66 42.61 12.47
N ARG A 233 -39.82 43.63 11.62
CA ARG A 233 -40.40 43.44 10.28
C ARG A 233 -39.35 42.80 9.39
N ASP A 234 -39.67 41.68 8.76
CA ASP A 234 -39.67 41.49 7.31
C ASP A 234 -40.08 40.04 7.00
N GLY A 235 -40.78 39.84 5.88
CA GLY A 235 -41.53 38.62 5.59
C GLY A 235 -40.69 37.46 5.04
N GLU A 236 -39.68 36.99 5.77
CA GLU A 236 -38.99 35.74 5.48
C GLU A 236 -39.63 34.55 6.24
N PRO A 237 -39.72 33.36 5.62
CA PRO A 237 -40.26 32.18 6.29
C PRO A 237 -39.24 31.65 7.32
N THR A 238 -39.52 31.89 8.59
CA THR A 238 -38.79 31.24 9.68
C THR A 238 -39.04 29.73 9.61
N ILE A 239 -38.02 28.96 9.24
CA ILE A 239 -38.01 27.51 9.42
C ILE A 239 -38.17 27.26 10.93
N GLY A 240 -39.23 26.53 11.31
CA GLY A 240 -39.59 26.33 12.71
C GLY A 240 -38.51 25.59 13.47
N VAL A 241 -37.77 26.29 14.33
CA VAL A 241 -36.70 25.74 15.19
C VAL A 241 -37.24 24.77 16.26
N ASP A 242 -38.57 24.56 16.30
CA ASP A 242 -39.26 23.63 17.19
C ASP A 242 -39.64 22.28 16.55
N ASP A 243 -39.20 22.00 15.33
CA ASP A 243 -39.35 20.67 14.73
C ASP A 243 -38.45 19.63 15.43
N GLU A 244 -39.04 18.60 16.02
CA GLU A 244 -38.29 17.49 16.62
C GLU A 244 -37.57 16.64 15.56
N GLU A 245 -38.02 16.62 14.30
CA GLU A 245 -37.27 15.97 13.21
C GLU A 245 -35.96 16.72 12.94
N PHE A 246 -35.99 18.05 12.97
CA PHE A 246 -34.78 18.89 12.88
C PHE A 246 -33.86 18.70 14.08
N LYS A 247 -34.38 18.80 15.31
CA LYS A 247 -33.58 18.58 16.53
C LYS A 247 -32.94 17.20 16.56
N GLU A 248 -33.65 16.16 16.12
CA GLU A 248 -33.13 14.79 16.02
C GLU A 248 -32.07 14.63 14.92
N ALA A 249 -32.22 15.32 13.78
CA ALA A 249 -31.16 15.37 12.76
C ALA A 249 -29.89 16.05 13.29
N ILE A 250 -30.03 17.14 14.08
CA ILE A 250 -28.90 17.79 14.76
C ILE A 250 -28.24 16.85 15.77
N ARG A 251 -29.01 16.11 16.59
CA ARG A 251 -28.45 15.12 17.55
C ARG A 251 -27.61 14.06 16.84
N LYS A 252 -28.08 13.53 15.70
CA LYS A 252 -27.35 12.55 14.88
C LYS A 252 -26.07 13.14 14.28
N PHE A 253 -26.14 14.34 13.73
CA PHE A 253 -24.95 15.04 13.22
C PHE A 253 -23.90 15.27 14.33
N GLN A 254 -24.34 15.71 15.51
CA GLN A 254 -23.47 15.92 16.67
C GLN A 254 -22.81 14.62 17.13
N GLN A 255 -23.58 13.54 17.23
CA GLN A 255 -23.08 12.21 17.57
C GLN A 255 -22.00 11.75 16.58
N ALA A 256 -22.28 11.78 15.26
CA ALA A 256 -21.35 11.35 14.22
C ALA A 256 -20.06 12.20 14.15
N ASN A 257 -20.10 13.44 14.64
CA ASN A 257 -18.96 14.35 14.67
C ASN A 257 -18.25 14.44 16.03
N ASN A 258 -18.58 13.57 17.00
CA ASN A 258 -18.05 13.59 18.37
C ASN A 258 -18.25 14.95 19.08
N LEU A 259 -19.36 15.63 18.82
CA LEU A 259 -19.77 16.85 19.52
C LEU A 259 -20.66 16.53 20.73
N THR A 260 -20.82 17.50 21.63
CA THR A 260 -21.82 17.43 22.70
C THR A 260 -23.22 17.33 22.08
N ILE A 261 -23.96 16.28 22.40
CA ILE A 261 -25.31 16.03 21.85
C ILE A 261 -26.31 16.95 22.57
N THR A 262 -26.55 18.12 22.00
CA THR A 262 -27.51 19.14 22.50
C THR A 262 -28.83 19.11 21.73
N GLY A 263 -28.83 18.68 20.47
CA GLY A 263 -29.96 18.83 19.54
C GLY A 263 -30.22 20.29 19.13
N LEU A 264 -29.30 21.20 19.45
CA LEU A 264 -29.36 22.62 19.12
C LEU A 264 -28.25 22.98 18.12
N LEU A 265 -28.51 23.94 17.23
CA LEU A 265 -27.51 24.47 16.31
C LEU A 265 -26.58 25.47 17.02
N ASP A 266 -25.85 24.96 18.01
CA ASP A 266 -24.82 25.69 18.76
C ASP A 266 -23.59 26.02 17.89
N ASP A 267 -22.74 26.91 18.40
CA ASP A 267 -21.58 27.41 17.64
C ASP A 267 -20.59 26.29 17.28
N ALA A 268 -20.43 25.28 18.14
CA ALA A 268 -19.58 24.12 17.85
C ALA A 268 -20.14 23.32 16.67
N THR A 269 -21.45 23.06 16.67
CA THR A 269 -22.17 22.38 15.59
C THR A 269 -22.11 23.17 14.29
N ARG A 270 -22.35 24.48 14.33
CA ARG A 270 -22.26 25.38 13.18
C ARG A 270 -20.85 25.43 12.59
N ASN A 271 -19.83 25.54 13.43
CA ASN A 271 -18.44 25.51 12.99
C ASN A 271 -18.09 24.17 12.33
N LYS A 272 -18.57 23.04 12.88
CA LYS A 272 -18.36 21.71 12.33
C LYS A 272 -19.07 21.49 10.98
N MET A 273 -20.27 22.04 10.81
CA MET A 273 -21.01 22.02 9.53
C MET A 273 -20.33 22.85 8.43
N ASN A 274 -19.55 23.87 8.81
CA ASN A 274 -18.80 24.73 7.90
C ASN A 274 -17.36 24.24 7.60
N GLU A 275 -16.99 23.04 8.06
CA GLU A 275 -15.72 22.42 7.66
C GLU A 275 -15.81 21.86 6.22
N PRO A 276 -14.71 21.87 5.45
CA PRO A 276 -14.59 21.14 4.18
C PRO A 276 -15.08 19.69 4.30
N ARG A 277 -15.97 19.24 3.41
CA ARG A 277 -16.54 17.89 3.48
C ARG A 277 -16.93 17.28 2.13
N CYS A 278 -17.15 15.97 2.15
CA CYS A 278 -17.84 15.22 1.10
C CYS A 278 -19.34 15.58 1.06
N GLY A 279 -19.89 15.67 -0.15
CA GLY A 279 -21.31 15.93 -0.42
C GLY A 279 -22.22 14.71 -0.29
N ASN A 280 -21.67 13.51 -0.14
CA ASN A 280 -22.46 12.30 0.07
C ASN A 280 -23.14 12.32 1.46
N PRO A 281 -24.36 11.75 1.60
CA PRO A 281 -25.05 11.69 2.88
C PRO A 281 -24.36 10.77 3.90
N ASP A 282 -24.14 11.26 5.13
CA ASP A 282 -23.50 10.53 6.24
C ASP A 282 -24.24 9.26 6.66
N HIS A 283 -25.57 9.24 6.47
CA HIS A 283 -26.40 8.08 6.70
C HIS A 283 -27.27 7.82 5.47
N THR A 284 -26.97 6.75 4.74
CA THR A 284 -27.92 6.21 3.77
C THR A 284 -29.12 5.64 4.54
N LEU A 285 -30.30 6.27 4.39
CA LEU A 285 -31.54 5.67 4.87
C LEU A 285 -31.69 4.30 4.20
N ALA A 286 -31.52 3.24 4.98
CA ALA A 286 -31.71 1.89 4.51
C ALA A 286 -33.11 1.77 3.89
N LYS A 287 -33.17 1.63 2.56
CA LYS A 287 -34.41 1.31 1.83
C LYS A 287 -34.81 -0.11 2.20
N ASN A 288 -35.40 -0.25 3.39
CA ASN A 288 -35.91 -1.50 3.91
C ASN A 288 -36.87 -2.09 2.89
N GLY A 289 -36.49 -3.22 2.32
CA GLY A 289 -37.31 -3.98 1.38
C GLY A 289 -38.50 -4.61 2.10
N THR A 290 -39.52 -3.80 2.41
CA THR A 290 -40.82 -4.28 2.85
C THR A 290 -41.52 -4.95 1.67
N LYS A 291 -41.24 -6.26 1.51
CA LYS A 291 -42.17 -7.19 0.87
C LYS A 291 -43.45 -7.21 1.69
N THR A 292 -44.37 -6.29 1.40
CA THR A 292 -45.75 -6.37 1.88
C THR A 292 -46.44 -7.52 1.16
N VAL A 293 -46.42 -8.68 1.82
CA VAL A 293 -47.27 -9.83 1.46
C VAL A 293 -48.73 -9.40 1.59
N PRO A 294 -49.59 -9.59 0.57
CA PRO A 294 -51.01 -9.28 0.68
C PRO A 294 -51.70 -10.25 1.66
N PRO A 295 -52.56 -9.79 2.56
CA PRO A 295 -53.40 -10.68 3.35
C PRO A 295 -54.62 -11.16 2.52
N ASP A 296 -54.59 -12.42 2.11
CA ASP A 296 -55.80 -13.22 2.03
C ASP A 296 -56.36 -13.40 3.47
N ALA A 297 -57.67 -13.50 3.73
CA ALA A 297 -58.78 -13.77 2.82
C ALA A 297 -60.10 -13.11 3.26
N SER A 298 -61.10 -13.20 2.37
CA SER A 298 -62.53 -13.21 2.65
C SER A 298 -63.16 -12.03 3.41
N ASN A 299 -63.92 -11.21 2.68
CA ASN A 299 -65.36 -11.36 2.80
C ASN A 299 -66.11 -10.99 1.50
N MET A 300 -67.22 -11.69 1.26
CA MET A 300 -68.08 -11.47 0.10
C MET A 300 -68.93 -10.21 0.28
N THR A 301 -69.18 -9.46 -0.79
CA THR A 301 -70.56 -9.29 -1.31
C THR A 301 -70.56 -8.64 -2.69
N SER A 302 -71.50 -9.07 -3.53
CA SER A 302 -71.72 -8.58 -4.89
C SER A 302 -72.68 -7.40 -4.93
N ASN A 303 -72.65 -6.67 -6.05
CA ASN A 303 -73.64 -5.75 -6.66
C ASN A 303 -73.02 -4.38 -6.97
N SER A 304 -73.30 -3.72 -8.08
CA SER A 304 -73.96 -4.12 -9.35
C SER A 304 -73.56 -3.13 -10.45
N SER A 305 -73.95 -3.43 -11.68
CA SER A 305 -73.77 -2.63 -12.91
C SER A 305 -74.11 -1.13 -12.80
N ASP A 306 -73.46 -0.34 -13.66
CA ASP A 306 -74.02 0.60 -14.67
C ASP A 306 -72.90 1.62 -15.03
N ASP A 307 -72.28 1.70 -16.22
CA ASP A 307 -72.70 1.86 -17.63
C ASP A 307 -72.75 3.35 -18.12
N ALA A 308 -72.42 3.54 -19.40
CA ALA A 308 -72.64 4.73 -20.26
C ALA A 308 -71.89 6.09 -20.09
N HIS A 309 -70.97 6.33 -21.05
CA HIS A 309 -70.93 7.48 -21.99
C HIS A 309 -71.11 8.97 -21.56
N ALA A 310 -69.99 9.72 -21.70
CA ALA A 310 -69.73 10.76 -22.73
C ALA A 310 -70.56 12.08 -22.87
N LYS A 311 -69.88 13.08 -23.48
CA LYS A 311 -70.32 14.42 -23.95
C LYS A 311 -70.42 15.50 -22.84
N SER A 312 -69.73 16.65 -22.86
CA SER A 312 -69.21 17.60 -23.87
C SER A 312 -70.07 18.87 -24.06
N ASN A 313 -69.41 20.02 -23.88
CA ASN A 313 -69.66 21.36 -24.46
C ASN A 313 -70.53 22.40 -23.74
N ALA A 314 -70.14 23.65 -24.03
CA ALA A 314 -70.87 24.93 -23.95
C ALA A 314 -70.81 25.72 -22.62
N THR A 315 -70.58 27.04 -22.58
CA THR A 315 -70.10 28.01 -23.61
C THR A 315 -69.66 29.34 -22.97
N VAL A 316 -68.61 29.97 -23.53
CA VAL A 316 -68.44 31.43 -23.79
C VAL A 316 -68.81 32.45 -22.70
N VAL A 317 -67.81 33.23 -22.23
CA VAL A 317 -67.70 34.69 -22.48
C VAL A 317 -66.21 35.07 -22.60
N VAL A 318 -65.89 35.93 -23.58
CA VAL A 318 -64.54 36.47 -23.85
C VAL A 318 -64.40 37.84 -23.19
N GLN A 319 -63.24 38.15 -22.58
CA GLN A 319 -62.32 39.22 -22.99
C GLN A 319 -61.45 39.77 -21.82
N LYS A 320 -60.15 39.44 -21.81
CA LYS A 320 -59.08 40.33 -21.32
C LYS A 320 -57.77 39.99 -22.04
N ARG A 321 -56.95 41.00 -22.32
CA ARG A 321 -55.80 40.91 -23.22
C ARG A 321 -54.54 40.43 -22.50
N ALA A 322 -53.78 39.60 -23.22
CA ALA A 322 -52.33 39.38 -23.22
C ALA A 322 -51.49 39.87 -22.00
N ALA A 323 -50.89 38.90 -21.32
CA ALA A 323 -49.44 38.85 -21.08
C ALA A 323 -48.99 37.38 -21.18
N GLU A 324 -47.78 37.13 -21.67
CA GLU A 324 -47.23 35.79 -21.90
C GLU A 324 -46.77 35.15 -20.57
N ASP A 325 -46.86 33.82 -20.46
CA ASP A 325 -46.07 33.07 -19.47
C ASP A 325 -45.48 31.81 -20.11
N THR A 326 -44.20 31.58 -19.83
CA THR A 326 -43.29 30.66 -20.56
C THR A 326 -42.97 29.43 -19.70
N SER A 327 -43.82 29.11 -18.72
CA SER A 327 -43.54 28.19 -17.61
C SER A 327 -43.68 26.69 -17.94
N GLN A 328 -44.46 26.30 -18.96
CA GLN A 328 -44.73 24.89 -19.26
C GLN A 328 -43.63 24.17 -20.08
N GLY A 329 -42.71 24.90 -20.73
CA GLY A 329 -41.65 24.30 -21.56
C GLY A 329 -40.52 23.64 -20.75
N ASN A 330 -40.15 24.24 -19.61
CA ASN A 330 -38.98 23.81 -18.83
C ASN A 330 -39.25 22.58 -17.95
N SER A 331 -40.49 22.39 -17.47
CA SER A 331 -40.88 21.23 -16.66
C SER A 331 -40.72 19.91 -17.42
N ARG A 332 -41.20 19.85 -18.68
CA ARG A 332 -41.06 18.67 -19.54
C ARG A 332 -39.61 18.36 -19.92
N LYS A 333 -38.76 19.37 -20.14
CA LYS A 333 -37.32 19.16 -20.39
C LYS A 333 -36.61 18.60 -19.15
N ARG A 334 -36.87 19.13 -17.96
CA ARG A 334 -36.32 18.59 -16.69
C ARG A 334 -36.73 17.13 -16.48
N GLN A 335 -38.01 16.79 -16.66
CA GLN A 335 -38.49 15.40 -16.55
C GLN A 335 -37.88 14.48 -17.62
N SER A 336 -37.70 14.96 -18.85
CA SER A 336 -37.05 14.20 -19.93
C SER A 336 -35.61 13.82 -19.58
N VAL A 337 -34.79 14.79 -19.14
CA VAL A 337 -33.38 14.55 -18.79
C VAL A 337 -33.26 13.63 -17.57
N LEU A 338 -34.06 13.88 -16.52
CA LEU A 338 -34.08 13.06 -15.31
C LEU A 338 -34.47 11.61 -15.62
N LYS A 339 -35.44 11.40 -16.51
CA LYS A 339 -35.87 10.07 -16.95
C LYS A 339 -34.76 9.35 -17.73
N THR A 340 -34.10 10.03 -18.68
CA THR A 340 -32.98 9.45 -19.44
C THR A 340 -31.79 9.14 -18.54
N TRP A 341 -31.55 9.92 -17.49
CA TRP A 341 -30.55 9.62 -16.46
C TRP A 341 -30.94 8.36 -15.66
N MET A 342 -32.16 8.28 -15.14
CA MET A 342 -32.65 7.09 -14.40
C MET A 342 -32.63 5.81 -15.25
N GLU A 343 -32.98 5.88 -16.53
CA GLU A 343 -32.93 4.74 -17.45
C GLU A 343 -31.49 4.25 -17.67
N ARG A 344 -30.49 5.15 -17.75
CA ARG A 344 -29.06 4.77 -17.77
C ARG A 344 -28.57 4.16 -16.46
N GLN A 345 -29.03 4.68 -15.31
CA GLN A 345 -28.69 4.10 -14.00
C GLN A 345 -29.17 2.65 -13.89
N GLU A 346 -30.38 2.35 -14.37
CA GLU A 346 -30.95 1.01 -14.24
C GLU A 346 -30.31 -0.02 -15.21
N GLU A 347 -29.80 0.39 -16.37
CA GLU A 347 -28.97 -0.47 -17.21
C GLU A 347 -27.57 -0.72 -16.63
N ARG A 348 -26.91 0.30 -16.06
CA ARG A 348 -25.64 0.13 -15.32
C ARG A 348 -25.82 -0.83 -14.13
N ARG A 349 -26.90 -0.69 -13.35
CA ARG A 349 -27.28 -1.62 -12.26
C ARG A 349 -27.37 -3.08 -12.69
N LYS A 350 -27.84 -3.36 -13.92
CA LYS A 350 -27.99 -4.75 -14.44
C LYS A 350 -26.68 -5.37 -14.89
N LYS A 351 -25.67 -4.57 -15.26
CA LYS A 351 -24.31 -5.07 -15.59
C LYS A 351 -23.47 -5.36 -14.34
N ARG A 352 -23.78 -4.73 -13.21
CA ARG A 352 -22.90 -4.69 -12.03
C ARG A 352 -23.17 -5.81 -11.03
N GLY A 353 -22.72 -7.02 -11.39
CA GLY A 353 -22.12 -7.87 -10.36
C GLY A 353 -20.88 -7.16 -9.80
N ILE A 354 -20.70 -7.16 -8.49
CA ILE A 354 -19.58 -6.46 -7.81
C ILE A 354 -18.26 -6.89 -8.46
N PHE A 355 -17.65 -5.97 -9.21
CA PHE A 355 -16.37 -6.07 -9.93
C PHE A 355 -15.89 -7.51 -10.20
N VAL A 356 -16.67 -8.25 -11.00
CA VAL A 356 -16.44 -9.69 -11.27
C VAL A 356 -15.16 -9.93 -12.10
N ASN A 357 -14.64 -8.87 -12.74
CA ASN A 357 -13.37 -8.88 -13.45
C ASN A 357 -12.24 -8.32 -12.57
N ASN A 358 -11.04 -8.91 -12.69
CA ASN A 358 -9.82 -8.41 -12.05
C ASN A 358 -9.31 -7.06 -12.61
N TYR A 359 -10.06 -6.42 -13.51
CA TYR A 359 -9.69 -5.17 -14.16
C TYR A 359 -10.87 -4.20 -14.13
N VAL A 360 -10.57 -2.93 -13.85
CA VAL A 360 -11.51 -1.82 -13.79
C VAL A 360 -10.96 -0.67 -14.61
N THR A 361 -11.72 -0.18 -15.58
CA THR A 361 -11.33 0.97 -16.40
C THR A 361 -11.79 2.28 -15.75
N TRP A 362 -10.97 3.32 -15.84
CA TRP A 362 -11.34 4.66 -15.37
C TRP A 362 -10.92 5.75 -16.35
N ARG A 363 -11.62 6.89 -16.31
CA ARG A 363 -11.32 8.06 -17.15
C ARG A 363 -11.57 9.36 -16.40
N LEU A 364 -10.56 10.23 -16.35
CA LEU A 364 -10.76 11.66 -16.09
C LEU A 364 -11.23 12.30 -17.40
N LEU A 365 -12.43 12.90 -17.42
CA LEU A 365 -13.02 13.46 -18.63
C LEU A 365 -12.33 14.79 -19.01
N GLY A 366 -11.76 14.87 -20.21
CA GLY A 366 -11.05 16.07 -20.69
C GLY A 366 -11.88 17.36 -20.72
N GLU A 367 -13.20 17.23 -20.86
CA GLU A 367 -14.18 18.33 -20.78
C GLU A 367 -14.48 18.81 -19.34
N GLY A 368 -14.01 18.05 -18.34
CA GLY A 368 -14.05 18.37 -16.92
C GLY A 368 -12.67 18.23 -16.28
N TYR A 369 -11.66 18.87 -16.88
CA TYR A 369 -10.36 19.08 -16.23
C TYR A 369 -10.43 20.30 -15.30
N SER A 370 -9.71 20.26 -14.17
CA SER A 370 -9.62 21.41 -13.27
C SER A 370 -9.01 22.61 -13.99
N SER A 371 -9.59 23.79 -13.77
CA SER A 371 -9.02 25.06 -14.26
C SER A 371 -7.99 25.65 -13.29
N GLN A 372 -7.83 25.05 -12.11
CA GLN A 372 -6.93 25.51 -11.05
C GLN A 372 -5.62 24.70 -10.98
N LEU A 373 -5.55 23.53 -11.62
CA LEU A 373 -4.44 22.59 -11.55
C LEU A 373 -3.85 22.30 -12.94
N ASP A 374 -2.59 21.90 -12.97
CA ASP A 374 -1.95 21.40 -14.18
C ASP A 374 -2.55 20.05 -14.62
N ALA A 375 -2.66 19.86 -15.94
CA ALA A 375 -3.38 18.73 -16.52
C ALA A 375 -2.71 17.37 -16.26
N ASP A 376 -1.37 17.32 -16.27
CA ASP A 376 -0.60 16.12 -15.96
C ASP A 376 -0.65 15.84 -14.45
N LEU A 377 -0.59 16.91 -13.63
CA LEU A 377 -0.61 16.82 -12.18
C LEU A 377 -1.92 16.21 -11.63
N GLN A 378 -3.07 16.71 -12.07
CA GLN A 378 -4.36 16.15 -11.64
C GLN A 378 -4.52 14.69 -12.09
N LEU A 379 -4.08 14.33 -13.30
CA LEU A 379 -4.21 12.97 -13.82
C LEU A 379 -3.37 11.99 -13.00
N ALA A 380 -2.13 12.36 -12.67
CA ALA A 380 -1.26 11.56 -11.82
C ALA A 380 -1.82 11.38 -10.39
N VAL A 381 -2.41 12.41 -9.80
CA VAL A 381 -3.04 12.31 -8.46
C VAL A 381 -4.27 11.39 -8.49
N ILE A 382 -5.10 11.44 -9.53
CA ILE A 382 -6.23 10.52 -9.69
C ILE A 382 -5.74 9.08 -9.92
N GLN A 383 -4.72 8.88 -10.74
CA GLN A 383 -4.09 7.57 -10.97
C GLN A 383 -3.50 6.99 -9.67
N GLN A 384 -2.85 7.82 -8.85
CA GLN A 384 -2.38 7.43 -7.53
C GLN A 384 -3.54 7.02 -6.61
N ALA A 385 -4.65 7.76 -6.61
CA ALA A 385 -5.79 7.44 -5.75
C ALA A 385 -6.37 6.04 -6.04
N PHE A 386 -6.51 5.69 -7.33
CA PHE A 386 -6.85 4.32 -7.74
C PHE A 386 -5.79 3.30 -7.35
N ARG A 387 -4.50 3.65 -7.49
CA ARG A 387 -3.40 2.76 -7.12
C ARG A 387 -3.44 2.39 -5.63
N MET A 388 -3.66 3.35 -4.74
CA MET A 388 -3.74 3.13 -3.29
C MET A 388 -4.81 2.09 -2.93
N TRP A 389 -5.93 2.04 -3.66
CA TRP A 389 -6.92 0.96 -3.51
C TRP A 389 -6.44 -0.37 -4.12
N SER A 390 -5.83 -0.39 -5.31
CA SER A 390 -5.30 -1.66 -5.89
C SER A 390 -4.17 -2.31 -5.07
N GLU A 391 -3.50 -1.56 -4.20
CA GLU A 391 -2.49 -2.09 -3.28
C GLU A 391 -3.11 -2.87 -2.11
N VAL A 392 -4.44 -2.74 -1.89
CA VAL A 392 -5.16 -3.33 -0.74
C VAL A 392 -6.34 -4.23 -1.15
N ILE A 393 -6.76 -4.24 -2.42
CA ILE A 393 -7.76 -5.15 -3.00
C ILE A 393 -7.33 -5.73 -4.36
N PRO A 394 -7.81 -6.92 -4.78
CA PRO A 394 -7.40 -7.56 -6.03
C PRO A 394 -7.68 -6.84 -7.36
N PRO A 395 -8.75 -6.03 -7.53
CA PRO A 395 -9.01 -5.35 -8.80
C PRO A 395 -7.89 -4.39 -9.19
N LEU A 396 -7.47 -4.49 -10.46
CA LEU A 396 -6.46 -3.62 -11.06
C LEU A 396 -7.14 -2.50 -11.84
N PHE A 397 -6.96 -1.26 -11.38
CA PHE A 397 -7.48 -0.07 -12.06
C PHE A 397 -6.57 0.34 -13.22
N ARG A 398 -7.16 0.71 -14.36
CA ARG A 398 -6.43 1.14 -15.56
C ARG A 398 -7.09 2.37 -16.19
N PRO A 399 -6.32 3.39 -16.59
CA PRO A 399 -6.86 4.47 -17.39
C PRO A 399 -7.33 3.92 -18.75
N ASP A 400 -8.46 4.40 -19.23
CA ASP A 400 -8.95 4.19 -20.59
C ASP A 400 -9.24 5.55 -21.21
N HIS A 401 -8.57 5.89 -22.31
CA HIS A 401 -8.77 7.14 -23.06
C HIS A 401 -9.36 6.91 -24.47
N VAL A 402 -9.62 5.66 -24.86
CA VAL A 402 -9.93 5.27 -26.25
C VAL A 402 -11.38 4.79 -26.41
N SER A 403 -11.90 4.01 -25.46
CA SER A 403 -13.25 3.45 -25.52
C SER A 403 -14.32 4.56 -25.44
N HIS A 404 -15.59 4.26 -25.75
CA HIS A 404 -16.65 5.24 -25.50
C HIS A 404 -16.86 5.44 -24.00
N ILE A 405 -17.28 6.65 -23.57
CA ILE A 405 -17.49 7.00 -22.16
C ILE A 405 -18.48 6.05 -21.43
N GLU A 406 -19.39 5.43 -22.18
CA GLU A 406 -20.38 4.46 -21.70
C GLU A 406 -19.81 3.05 -21.49
N GLU A 407 -18.59 2.79 -21.97
CA GLU A 407 -17.84 1.53 -21.87
C GLU A 407 -16.80 1.57 -20.74
N VAL A 408 -16.47 2.76 -20.21
CA VAL A 408 -15.57 2.95 -19.07
C VAL A 408 -16.31 2.66 -17.76
N ASP A 409 -15.69 1.88 -16.86
CA ASP A 409 -16.32 1.45 -15.61
C ASP A 409 -16.47 2.59 -14.59
N VAL A 410 -15.49 3.51 -14.50
CA VAL A 410 -15.51 4.67 -13.57
C VAL A 410 -15.17 5.98 -14.28
N ASN A 411 -16.08 6.95 -14.26
CA ASN A 411 -15.83 8.27 -14.86
C ASN A 411 -15.64 9.33 -13.77
N LEU A 412 -14.61 10.18 -13.94
CA LEU A 412 -14.28 11.24 -13.01
C LEU A 412 -14.21 12.58 -13.75
N ALA A 413 -14.62 13.66 -13.12
CA ALA A 413 -14.52 14.98 -13.70
C ALA A 413 -14.60 16.10 -12.66
N PHE A 414 -13.91 17.20 -12.95
CA PHE A 414 -14.03 18.45 -12.25
C PHE A 414 -15.23 19.24 -12.77
N GLY A 415 -15.94 19.90 -11.86
CA GLY A 415 -17.16 20.65 -12.14
C GLY A 415 -17.33 21.85 -11.21
N ARG A 416 -18.11 22.83 -11.63
CA ARG A 416 -18.55 23.97 -10.77
C ARG A 416 -20.03 23.79 -10.41
N VAL A 417 -20.63 24.72 -9.65
CA VAL A 417 -22.00 24.64 -9.04
C VAL A 417 -22.94 23.66 -9.77
N ARG A 418 -23.28 23.95 -11.03
CA ARG A 418 -23.90 23.00 -11.96
C ARG A 418 -22.87 22.43 -12.93
N HIS A 419 -22.74 21.12 -12.94
CA HIS A 419 -21.74 20.40 -13.74
C HIS A 419 -22.36 19.17 -14.42
N LEU A 420 -21.88 18.84 -15.63
CA LEU A 420 -21.99 17.52 -16.29
C LEU A 420 -23.41 16.92 -16.44
N GLY A 421 -24.47 17.71 -16.25
CA GLY A 421 -25.85 17.20 -16.18
C GLY A 421 -26.20 16.51 -14.86
N CYS A 422 -25.34 16.62 -13.83
CA CYS A 422 -25.61 16.18 -12.47
C CYS A 422 -26.88 16.86 -11.92
N PRO A 423 -27.78 16.12 -11.23
CA PRO A 423 -28.98 16.69 -10.63
C PRO A 423 -28.68 17.51 -9.36
N ASN A 424 -27.54 17.26 -8.72
CA ASN A 424 -27.10 17.93 -7.50
C ASN A 424 -26.22 19.14 -7.87
N GLU A 425 -26.39 20.24 -7.15
CA GLU A 425 -25.54 21.42 -7.25
C GLU A 425 -24.56 21.42 -6.09
N PHE A 426 -23.27 21.67 -6.35
CA PHE A 426 -22.28 21.76 -5.27
C PHE A 426 -22.64 22.89 -4.30
N GLN A 427 -22.73 22.57 -3.02
CA GLN A 427 -22.98 23.51 -1.93
C GLN A 427 -21.67 24.18 -1.47
N GLU A 428 -21.78 25.19 -0.61
CA GLU A 428 -20.60 25.78 0.03
C GLU A 428 -19.91 24.72 0.93
N GLN A 429 -18.56 24.69 0.90
CA GLN A 429 -17.71 23.69 1.58
C GLN A 429 -17.86 22.22 1.11
N GLU A 430 -18.61 21.96 0.03
CA GLU A 430 -18.68 20.64 -0.61
C GLU A 430 -17.49 20.46 -1.58
N TYR A 431 -16.55 19.56 -1.26
CA TYR A 431 -15.30 19.41 -2.02
C TYR A 431 -15.40 18.39 -3.17
N ALA A 432 -16.26 17.38 -3.04
CA ALA A 432 -16.60 16.40 -4.08
C ALA A 432 -17.85 15.60 -3.65
N HIS A 433 -18.41 14.83 -4.58
CA HIS A 433 -19.39 13.77 -4.32
C HIS A 433 -19.20 12.59 -5.29
N ALA A 434 -19.69 11.41 -4.90
CA ALA A 434 -19.56 10.18 -5.68
C ALA A 434 -20.88 9.40 -5.72
N PHE A 435 -21.32 9.10 -6.93
CA PHE A 435 -22.49 8.29 -7.19
C PHE A 435 -22.08 6.83 -7.32
N ASP A 436 -22.18 6.09 -6.22
CA ASP A 436 -21.85 4.67 -6.14
C ASP A 436 -22.59 3.86 -7.23
N GLU A 437 -23.91 4.03 -7.40
CA GLU A 437 -24.74 3.36 -8.42
C GLU A 437 -24.28 3.70 -9.86
N ALA A 438 -23.89 4.96 -10.11
CA ALA A 438 -23.50 5.44 -11.43
C ALA A 438 -22.05 5.10 -11.81
N ALA A 439 -21.20 4.85 -10.80
CA ALA A 439 -19.74 4.83 -10.91
C ALA A 439 -19.15 6.17 -11.42
N GLU A 440 -19.65 7.28 -10.88
CA GLU A 440 -19.22 8.63 -11.25
C GLU A 440 -18.73 9.43 -10.03
N VAL A 441 -17.58 10.08 -10.17
CA VAL A 441 -17.00 10.99 -9.16
C VAL A 441 -16.97 12.41 -9.75
N HIS A 442 -17.58 13.38 -9.07
CA HIS A 442 -17.46 14.78 -9.47
C HIS A 442 -16.74 15.59 -8.39
N ILE A 443 -15.74 16.38 -8.80
CA ILE A 443 -14.83 17.12 -7.91
C ILE A 443 -15.06 18.63 -8.11
N ASN A 444 -15.12 19.43 -7.05
CA ASN A 444 -15.56 20.83 -7.13
C ASN A 444 -14.44 21.83 -7.47
N ASP A 445 -14.41 22.30 -8.73
CA ASP A 445 -13.43 23.24 -9.29
C ASP A 445 -13.68 24.72 -8.93
N GLN A 446 -14.57 25.03 -7.99
CA GLN A 446 -14.90 26.41 -7.59
C GLN A 446 -14.35 26.82 -6.22
N ILE A 447 -14.02 25.85 -5.36
CA ILE A 447 -13.46 26.10 -4.02
C ILE A 447 -11.98 26.50 -4.09
N GLN A 448 -11.35 26.69 -2.92
CA GLN A 448 -9.91 26.98 -2.86
C GLN A 448 -9.08 25.89 -3.57
N PRO A 449 -7.92 26.25 -4.18
CA PRO A 449 -7.08 25.29 -4.87
C PRO A 449 -6.71 24.11 -3.98
N TYR A 450 -6.95 22.90 -4.47
CA TYR A 450 -6.50 21.69 -3.79
C TYR A 450 -4.98 21.71 -3.65
N THR A 451 -4.48 21.32 -2.48
CA THR A 451 -3.04 21.12 -2.30
C THR A 451 -2.63 19.73 -2.77
N VAL A 452 -1.34 19.58 -3.10
CA VAL A 452 -0.77 18.33 -3.59
C VAL A 452 0.48 18.05 -2.75
N ASN A 453 0.44 16.95 -2.00
CA ASN A 453 1.47 16.50 -1.05
C ASN A 453 1.94 17.56 -0.03
N ARG A 454 1.08 18.52 0.34
CA ARG A 454 1.36 19.48 1.41
C ARG A 454 0.40 19.35 2.59
N PRO A 455 0.81 19.76 3.81
CA PRO A 455 -0.04 19.74 4.99
C PRO A 455 -0.91 20.98 5.17
N ASP A 456 -0.64 22.08 4.48
CA ASP A 456 -1.59 23.19 4.33
C ASP A 456 -2.69 22.81 3.34
N GLY A 457 -3.93 23.21 3.64
CA GLY A 457 -5.09 23.02 2.75
C GLY A 457 -5.64 21.59 2.64
N ILE A 458 -6.53 21.39 1.68
CA ILE A 458 -7.19 20.10 1.41
C ILE A 458 -6.54 19.43 0.21
N SER A 459 -6.03 18.22 0.44
CA SER A 459 -5.31 17.44 -0.57
C SER A 459 -6.26 16.81 -1.60
N LEU A 460 -6.01 17.04 -2.89
CA LEU A 460 -6.76 16.39 -3.98
C LEU A 460 -6.69 14.86 -3.87
N LEU A 461 -5.53 14.33 -3.45
CA LEU A 461 -5.35 12.88 -3.25
C LEU A 461 -6.28 12.34 -2.16
N LYS A 462 -6.50 13.09 -1.07
CA LYS A 462 -7.43 12.68 -0.01
C LYS A 462 -8.85 12.55 -0.53
N VAL A 463 -9.30 13.59 -1.22
CA VAL A 463 -10.64 13.67 -1.81
C VAL A 463 -10.83 12.54 -2.81
N ALA A 464 -9.90 12.37 -3.76
CA ALA A 464 -9.96 11.30 -4.75
C ALA A 464 -10.00 9.88 -4.12
N VAL A 465 -9.15 9.59 -3.12
CA VAL A 465 -9.17 8.27 -2.45
C VAL A 465 -10.49 8.05 -1.70
N HIS A 466 -11.02 9.07 -1.03
CA HIS A 466 -12.33 9.03 -0.35
C HIS A 466 -13.46 8.73 -1.34
N GLU A 467 -13.58 9.53 -2.42
CA GLU A 467 -14.63 9.35 -3.42
C GLU A 467 -14.55 7.99 -4.12
N ILE A 468 -13.35 7.50 -4.45
CA ILE A 468 -13.17 6.16 -5.01
C ILE A 468 -13.59 5.08 -3.99
N GLY A 469 -13.42 5.32 -2.69
CA GLY A 469 -13.96 4.46 -1.63
C GLY A 469 -15.48 4.26 -1.75
N HIS A 470 -16.23 5.33 -2.06
CA HIS A 470 -17.67 5.22 -2.35
C HIS A 470 -17.97 4.43 -3.62
N ILE A 471 -17.18 4.60 -4.70
CA ILE A 471 -17.32 3.81 -5.93
C ILE A 471 -17.09 2.30 -5.69
N LEU A 472 -16.25 1.97 -4.70
CA LEU A 472 -16.00 0.60 -4.23
C LEU A 472 -17.09 0.08 -3.27
N GLY A 473 -17.98 0.94 -2.78
CA GLY A 473 -19.12 0.58 -1.92
C GLY A 473 -18.92 0.87 -0.43
N LEU A 474 -17.94 1.69 -0.05
CA LEU A 474 -17.80 2.17 1.34
C LEU A 474 -18.78 3.31 1.62
N GLY A 475 -19.33 3.35 2.83
CA GLY A 475 -20.03 4.52 3.37
C GLY A 475 -19.08 5.47 4.11
N HIS A 476 -19.61 6.56 4.67
CA HIS A 476 -18.86 7.36 5.63
C HIS A 476 -18.62 6.59 6.94
N HIS A 477 -17.46 6.83 7.57
CA HIS A 477 -17.07 6.20 8.83
C HIS A 477 -16.69 7.25 9.89
N GLU A 478 -17.06 6.99 11.14
CA GLU A 478 -16.79 7.87 12.29
C GLU A 478 -15.40 7.61 12.93
N TRP A 479 -14.65 6.63 12.44
CA TRP A 479 -13.35 6.24 13.02
C TRP A 479 -12.32 7.37 12.90
N ALA A 480 -11.55 7.59 13.97
CA ALA A 480 -10.44 8.53 13.96
C ALA A 480 -9.41 8.17 12.86
N ASN A 481 -9.04 9.15 12.04
CA ASN A 481 -8.10 9.01 10.91
C ASN A 481 -8.57 8.10 9.75
N SER A 482 -9.84 7.70 9.69
CA SER A 482 -10.37 7.03 8.51
C SER A 482 -10.32 7.95 7.28
N VAL A 483 -9.99 7.39 6.10
CA VAL A 483 -10.11 8.14 4.84
C VAL A 483 -11.57 8.43 4.51
N MET A 484 -12.51 7.58 4.94
CA MET A 484 -13.95 7.71 4.75
C MET A 484 -14.62 8.63 5.79
N GLN A 485 -13.87 9.41 6.57
CA GLN A 485 -14.47 10.49 7.36
C GLN A 485 -15.11 11.54 6.44
N PRO A 486 -16.34 12.01 6.74
CA PRO A 486 -17.04 12.96 5.86
C PRO A 486 -16.34 14.32 5.76
N ASN A 487 -15.73 14.79 6.85
CA ASN A 487 -15.04 16.07 6.88
C ASN A 487 -13.56 15.90 6.51
N TYR A 488 -13.10 16.68 5.54
CA TYR A 488 -11.72 16.67 5.07
C TYR A 488 -10.82 17.48 6.01
N ALA A 489 -10.15 16.78 6.94
CA ALA A 489 -9.00 17.36 7.65
C ALA A 489 -7.77 17.52 6.71
N PRO A 490 -6.93 18.56 6.90
CA PRO A 490 -5.62 18.68 6.26
C PRO A 490 -4.72 17.46 6.50
N GLN A 491 -3.72 17.22 5.64
CA GLN A 491 -2.97 15.96 5.64
C GLN A 491 -1.58 16.04 6.30
N PRO A 492 -1.11 14.98 6.98
CA PRO A 492 0.32 14.77 7.16
C PRO A 492 0.96 14.31 5.84
N TYR A 493 2.27 14.58 5.65
CA TYR A 493 3.05 14.20 4.46
C TYR A 493 3.05 12.71 4.07
N ASN A 494 2.58 11.84 4.97
CA ASN A 494 2.52 10.38 4.82
C ASN A 494 1.08 9.86 4.88
N PHE A 495 0.20 10.38 4.03
CA PHE A 495 -1.15 9.85 3.90
C PHE A 495 -1.14 8.39 3.40
N GLU A 496 -1.63 7.48 4.23
CA GLU A 496 -1.95 6.09 3.87
C GLU A 496 -3.44 5.84 4.18
N ILE A 497 -4.06 4.86 3.50
CA ILE A 497 -5.41 4.37 3.85
C ILE A 497 -5.35 3.74 5.26
N GLY A 498 -6.35 3.98 6.12
CA GLY A 498 -6.44 3.42 7.47
C GLY A 498 -6.47 1.89 7.49
N ALA A 499 -6.07 1.26 8.59
CA ALA A 499 -6.14 -0.21 8.73
C ALA A 499 -7.59 -0.71 8.72
N GLU A 500 -8.48 0.12 9.25
CA GLU A 500 -9.92 -0.08 9.36
C GLU A 500 -10.59 0.04 7.98
N ASP A 501 -10.25 1.07 7.19
CA ASP A 501 -10.78 1.24 5.83
C ASP A 501 -10.29 0.14 4.87
N ARG A 502 -9.01 -0.26 4.98
CA ARG A 502 -8.47 -1.44 4.28
C ARG A 502 -9.26 -2.71 4.60
N ARG A 503 -9.62 -2.92 5.87
CA ARG A 503 -10.44 -4.07 6.27
C ARG A 503 -11.86 -3.97 5.71
N ALA A 504 -12.49 -2.80 5.84
CA ALA A 504 -13.85 -2.56 5.36
C ALA A 504 -13.99 -2.86 3.86
N VAL A 505 -13.07 -2.36 3.02
CA VAL A 505 -13.13 -2.61 1.57
C VAL A 505 -12.87 -4.09 1.24
N GLN A 506 -11.99 -4.77 1.96
CA GLN A 506 -11.75 -6.20 1.76
C GLN A 506 -12.97 -7.06 2.12
N GLU A 507 -13.77 -6.63 3.09
CA GLU A 507 -14.97 -7.33 3.57
C GLU A 507 -16.18 -7.19 2.63
N LEU A 508 -16.19 -6.21 1.72
CA LEU A 508 -17.17 -6.08 0.62
C LEU A 508 -17.12 -7.20 -0.44
N GLY A 509 -16.22 -8.18 -0.29
CA GLY A 509 -16.18 -9.39 -1.13
C GLY A 509 -15.17 -9.36 -2.26
N TYR A 510 -14.47 -8.25 -2.49
CA TYR A 510 -13.30 -8.17 -3.37
C TYR A 510 -12.21 -9.19 -2.98
N ALA A 511 -12.09 -9.50 -1.69
CA ALA A 511 -11.21 -10.53 -1.16
C ALA A 511 -11.72 -11.98 -1.41
N SER A 512 -12.77 -12.21 -2.20
CA SER A 512 -13.24 -13.57 -2.55
C SER A 512 -12.19 -14.38 -3.30
N GLY A 513 -11.39 -13.75 -4.18
CA GLY A 513 -10.19 -14.34 -4.78
C GLY A 513 -8.96 -14.40 -3.85
N LEU A 514 -9.05 -13.83 -2.64
CA LEU A 514 -8.02 -13.88 -1.59
C LEU A 514 -8.40 -14.80 -0.42
N ARG A 515 -9.57 -15.46 -0.45
CA ARG A 515 -9.99 -16.43 0.58
C ARG A 515 -9.05 -17.63 0.69
N GLU A 516 -8.22 -17.86 -0.32
CA GLU A 516 -7.15 -18.87 -0.33
C GLU A 516 -5.79 -18.34 0.17
N PHE A 517 -5.70 -17.12 0.71
CA PHE A 517 -4.47 -16.71 1.40
C PHE A 517 -4.32 -17.47 2.73
N PRO A 518 -3.12 -18.03 3.03
CA PRO A 518 -2.95 -19.05 4.08
C PRO A 518 -3.34 -18.67 5.50
N CYS A 519 -3.43 -17.37 5.77
CA CYS A 519 -3.20 -16.80 7.09
C CYS A 519 -4.47 -16.45 7.86
N ARG A 520 -5.68 -16.52 7.26
CA ARG A 520 -6.96 -16.16 7.92
C ARG A 520 -7.77 -17.37 8.43
N HIS A 521 -7.26 -18.59 8.31
CA HIS A 521 -7.92 -19.80 8.84
C HIS A 521 -7.67 -19.99 10.35
N SER A 522 -8.38 -19.22 11.18
CA SER A 522 -8.42 -19.41 12.64
C SER A 522 -9.74 -18.99 13.28
N ALA A 523 -10.85 -19.60 12.86
CA ALA A 523 -12.07 -19.71 13.67
C ALA A 523 -12.96 -20.86 13.16
N GLY A 524 -13.24 -21.85 14.02
CA GLY A 524 -14.37 -22.79 13.88
C GLY A 524 -14.34 -23.80 12.72
N VAL A 525 -13.93 -25.04 13.00
CA VAL A 525 -14.37 -26.19 12.20
C VAL A 525 -15.81 -26.51 12.57
N GLN A 526 -16.75 -26.41 11.62
CA GLN A 526 -17.93 -27.29 11.57
C GLN A 526 -18.25 -27.71 10.13
N ASP A 527 -18.10 -29.02 9.92
CA ASP A 527 -18.78 -29.89 8.95
C ASP A 527 -18.95 -29.44 7.47
N LEU A 528 -18.21 -30.13 6.58
CA LEU A 528 -18.45 -30.15 5.13
C LEU A 528 -18.64 -31.59 4.60
N SER A 529 -19.29 -32.46 5.37
CA SER A 529 -19.76 -33.77 4.89
C SER A 529 -20.99 -33.64 3.96
N GLY A 530 -20.80 -33.09 2.75
CA GLY A 530 -21.96 -32.82 1.87
C GLY A 530 -21.77 -32.62 0.36
N TYR A 531 -20.56 -32.48 -0.19
CA TYR A 531 -20.37 -32.17 -1.63
C TYR A 531 -19.29 -33.05 -2.31
N PRO A 532 -19.67 -34.20 -2.93
CA PRO A 532 -18.71 -35.07 -3.61
C PRO A 532 -18.23 -34.60 -4.99
N ASP A 533 -19.04 -33.86 -5.76
CA ASP A 533 -18.90 -33.75 -7.23
C ASP A 533 -18.56 -32.33 -7.76
N MET A 534 -17.55 -31.65 -7.21
CA MET A 534 -17.08 -30.37 -7.79
C MET A 534 -15.55 -30.20 -7.95
N LEU A 535 -14.76 -31.25 -7.69
CA LEU A 535 -13.29 -31.21 -7.77
C LEU A 535 -12.71 -31.28 -9.20
N ASP A 536 -13.40 -31.93 -10.14
CA ASP A 536 -12.85 -32.19 -11.49
C ASP A 536 -12.93 -31.01 -12.48
N ARG A 537 -13.54 -29.87 -12.11
CA ARG A 537 -13.63 -28.67 -12.98
C ARG A 537 -12.56 -27.59 -12.74
N TRP A 538 -11.69 -27.78 -11.75
CA TRP A 538 -10.61 -26.84 -11.43
C TRP A 538 -9.22 -27.31 -11.90
N ILE A 539 -9.15 -28.44 -12.62
CA ILE A 539 -7.90 -28.98 -13.21
C ILE A 539 -7.62 -28.32 -14.57
N LEU A 540 -7.31 -27.03 -14.54
CA LEU A 540 -6.42 -26.38 -15.50
C LEU A 540 -5.39 -25.58 -14.68
N PRO A 541 -4.13 -25.49 -15.15
CA PRO A 541 -3.02 -25.16 -14.27
C PRO A 541 -3.24 -23.79 -13.64
N HIS A 542 -3.20 -23.76 -12.31
CA HIS A 542 -3.20 -22.52 -11.55
C HIS A 542 -2.02 -21.69 -12.04
N ARG A 543 -2.29 -20.70 -12.91
CA ARG A 543 -1.39 -19.56 -13.09
C ARG A 543 -1.35 -18.91 -11.72
N ARG A 544 -0.33 -19.31 -10.97
CA ARG A 544 -0.03 -18.81 -9.63
C ARG A 544 -0.30 -17.32 -9.65
N LEU A 545 -0.98 -16.83 -8.62
CA LEU A 545 -0.70 -15.50 -8.09
C LEU A 545 0.71 -15.52 -7.45
N THR A 546 1.71 -15.87 -8.26
CA THR A 546 2.92 -15.06 -8.28
C THR A 546 2.41 -13.66 -8.54
N HIS A 547 2.30 -12.88 -7.46
CA HIS A 547 2.77 -11.51 -7.47
C HIS A 547 3.85 -11.42 -8.54
N HIS A 548 3.55 -10.78 -9.67
CA HIS A 548 4.56 -10.53 -10.68
C HIS A 548 5.63 -9.72 -9.96
N ARG A 549 6.75 -10.37 -9.60
CA ARG A 549 7.95 -9.67 -9.14
C ARG A 549 8.36 -8.85 -10.34
N GLY A 550 7.96 -7.58 -10.32
CA GLY A 550 7.95 -6.74 -11.51
C GLY A 550 9.31 -6.80 -12.18
N LYS A 551 9.30 -7.08 -13.49
CA LYS A 551 10.49 -6.79 -14.27
C LYS A 551 10.64 -5.27 -14.19
N CYS A 552 11.82 -4.79 -13.79
CA CYS A 552 12.12 -3.38 -13.97
C CYS A 552 12.13 -3.13 -15.48
N GLU A 553 11.21 -2.30 -15.96
CA GLU A 553 11.16 -1.90 -17.37
C GLU A 553 11.65 -0.45 -17.51
N GLU A 554 11.50 0.36 -16.46
CA GLU A 554 12.04 1.71 -16.33
C GLU A 554 13.44 1.71 -15.69
N ARG A 555 14.34 2.54 -16.21
CA ARG A 555 15.68 2.85 -15.67
C ARG A 555 15.52 4.00 -14.67
N PHE A 556 16.23 3.96 -13.55
CA PHE A 556 16.24 5.10 -12.62
C PHE A 556 17.22 6.17 -13.10
N ASP A 557 16.78 7.43 -13.06
CA ASP A 557 17.58 8.61 -13.40
C ASP A 557 18.57 8.92 -12.29
N THR A 558 18.14 8.81 -11.02
CA THR A 558 19.01 8.98 -9.85
C THR A 558 18.39 8.36 -8.59
N VAL A 559 19.21 8.16 -7.55
CA VAL A 559 18.81 7.55 -6.26
C VAL A 559 19.60 8.19 -5.13
N PHE A 560 18.96 8.51 -3.99
CA PHE A 560 19.67 8.99 -2.79
C PHE A 560 18.94 8.67 -1.48
N ASP A 561 19.65 8.70 -0.34
CA ASP A 561 19.03 8.67 1.00
C ASP A 561 18.80 10.10 1.51
N TRP A 562 17.53 10.50 1.65
CA TRP A 562 17.19 11.76 2.32
C TRP A 562 17.14 11.53 3.83
N VAL A 563 18.09 12.13 4.55
CA VAL A 563 18.24 12.05 6.00
C VAL A 563 17.68 13.32 6.63
N ARG A 564 16.82 13.19 7.64
CA ARG A 564 16.26 14.33 8.38
C ARG A 564 16.38 14.10 9.89
N PRO A 565 16.55 15.16 10.71
CA PRO A 565 16.52 15.03 12.16
C PRO A 565 15.14 14.56 12.62
N ASN A 566 15.10 13.51 13.46
CA ASN A 566 13.86 13.13 14.15
C ASN A 566 13.72 14.00 15.39
N ARG A 567 12.59 14.71 15.56
CA ARG A 567 12.34 15.61 16.69
C ARG A 567 11.14 15.15 17.50
N ASP A 568 11.18 15.34 18.81
CA ASP A 568 10.03 15.13 19.70
C ASP A 568 9.05 16.32 19.68
N GLU A 569 7.96 16.20 20.43
CA GLU A 569 6.92 17.24 20.61
C GLU A 569 7.48 18.57 21.14
N ASN A 570 8.64 18.56 21.79
CA ASN A 570 9.33 19.74 22.31
C ASN A 570 10.42 20.26 21.35
N GLY A 571 10.57 19.66 20.18
CA GLY A 571 11.55 20.03 19.14
C GLY A 571 12.97 19.48 19.34
N TYR A 572 13.22 18.70 20.40
CA TYR A 572 14.53 18.10 20.67
C TYR A 572 14.81 16.93 19.72
N MET A 573 16.05 16.84 19.22
CA MET A 573 16.44 15.74 18.34
C MET A 573 16.58 14.42 19.11
N THR A 574 15.71 13.45 18.79
CA THR A 574 15.70 12.10 19.36
C THR A 574 16.45 11.09 18.49
N GLY A 575 16.74 11.42 17.23
CA GLY A 575 17.46 10.57 16.29
C GLY A 575 17.51 11.15 14.89
N VAL A 576 17.62 10.28 13.89
CA VAL A 576 17.45 10.62 12.47
C VAL A 576 16.46 9.66 11.81
N ILE A 577 15.69 10.17 10.86
CA ILE A 577 14.91 9.38 9.91
C ILE A 577 15.60 9.43 8.56
N TYR A 578 15.55 8.33 7.81
CA TYR A 578 16.02 8.27 6.43
C TYR A 578 15.23 7.25 5.62
N ASN A 579 14.94 7.62 4.38
CA ASN A 579 14.31 6.77 3.36
C ASN A 579 15.09 6.93 2.06
N THR A 580 15.21 5.87 1.26
CA THR A 580 15.82 5.96 -0.07
C THR A 580 14.80 6.48 -1.07
N PHE A 581 15.12 7.57 -1.76
CA PHE A 581 14.31 8.11 -2.85
C PHE A 581 14.93 7.70 -4.19
N PHE A 582 14.08 7.24 -5.09
CA PHE A 582 14.42 6.85 -6.46
C PHE A 582 13.68 7.77 -7.42
N PHE A 583 14.31 8.18 -8.51
CA PHE A 583 13.74 9.08 -9.50
C PHE A 583 13.84 8.43 -10.88
N ALA A 584 12.81 8.61 -11.70
CA ALA A 584 12.81 8.22 -13.11
C ALA A 584 11.72 9.04 -13.82
N ASP A 585 12.02 9.64 -14.98
CA ASP A 585 11.03 10.18 -15.91
C ASP A 585 9.88 10.99 -15.26
N GLY A 586 10.25 12.13 -14.67
CA GLY A 586 9.32 13.05 -14.02
C GLY A 586 8.72 12.56 -12.71
N ARG A 587 9.08 11.35 -12.26
CA ARG A 587 8.48 10.63 -11.15
C ARG A 587 9.51 10.23 -10.10
N TYR A 588 9.03 9.93 -8.89
CA TYR A 588 9.85 9.43 -7.81
C TYR A 588 9.11 8.46 -6.87
N TRP A 589 9.85 7.57 -6.23
CA TRP A 589 9.40 6.65 -5.18
C TRP A 589 10.15 6.98 -3.89
N MET A 590 9.46 6.95 -2.75
CA MET A 590 10.06 6.88 -1.43
C MET A 590 10.04 5.42 -0.95
N TYR A 591 11.20 4.76 -0.98
CA TYR A 591 11.38 3.46 -0.36
C TYR A 591 11.45 3.62 1.16
N GLU A 592 10.55 2.95 1.88
CA GLU A 592 10.53 2.95 3.34
C GLU A 592 11.50 1.89 3.85
N ASN A 593 12.76 2.29 4.08
CA ASN A 593 13.87 1.37 4.33
C ASN A 593 13.62 0.45 5.55
N SER A 594 12.88 0.93 6.54
CA SER A 594 12.46 0.18 7.74
C SER A 594 11.38 -0.89 7.47
N LYS A 595 10.52 -0.68 6.46
CA LYS A 595 9.44 -1.60 6.06
C LYS A 595 9.83 -2.51 4.89
N GLY A 596 10.83 -2.13 4.10
CA GLY A 596 11.30 -2.91 2.95
C GLY A 596 10.31 -2.98 1.79
N ARG A 597 9.58 -1.87 1.57
CA ARG A 597 8.62 -1.60 0.48
C ARG A 597 8.64 -0.11 0.13
N THR A 598 8.08 0.30 -1.01
CA THR A 598 7.76 1.71 -1.29
C THR A 598 6.62 2.20 -0.38
N ARG A 599 6.47 3.52 -0.20
CA ARG A 599 5.24 4.10 0.36
C ARG A 599 4.05 3.75 -0.54
N TYR A 600 2.87 3.55 0.05
CA TYR A 600 1.65 3.28 -0.73
C TYR A 600 1.34 4.44 -1.68
N GLY A 601 0.90 4.09 -2.90
CA GLY A 601 0.62 5.03 -3.97
C GLY A 601 1.82 5.52 -4.79
N ASP A 602 3.07 5.32 -4.35
CA ASP A 602 4.25 5.70 -5.16
C ASP A 602 4.29 4.94 -6.51
N PRO A 603 4.70 5.54 -7.64
CA PRO A 603 5.42 6.81 -7.71
C PRO A 603 4.54 8.06 -7.67
N LEU A 604 5.14 9.16 -7.20
CA LEU A 604 4.63 10.51 -7.31
C LEU A 604 5.33 11.30 -8.41
N LEU A 605 4.69 12.34 -8.94
CA LEU A 605 5.38 13.32 -9.79
C LEU A 605 6.36 14.15 -8.95
N ILE A 606 7.56 14.39 -9.48
CA ILE A 606 8.61 15.22 -8.85
C ILE A 606 8.07 16.60 -8.52
N ARG A 607 7.41 17.26 -9.48
CA ARG A 607 6.78 18.59 -9.30
C ARG A 607 5.75 18.65 -8.18
N GLY A 608 5.13 17.53 -7.85
CA GLY A 608 4.15 17.42 -6.78
C GLY A 608 4.76 17.18 -5.40
N GLY A 609 6.02 16.76 -5.30
CA GLY A 609 6.66 16.41 -4.01
C GLY A 609 8.00 17.09 -3.71
N TRP A 610 8.58 17.78 -4.70
CA TRP A 610 9.84 18.50 -4.61
C TRP A 610 9.63 19.92 -5.14
N GLN A 611 9.15 20.82 -4.28
CA GLN A 611 8.62 22.11 -4.71
C GLN A 611 9.68 22.99 -5.38
N GLY A 612 9.36 23.45 -6.60
CA GLY A 612 10.24 24.30 -7.42
C GLY A 612 11.19 23.52 -8.34
N ILE A 613 11.35 22.20 -8.14
CA ILE A 613 12.06 21.34 -9.09
C ILE A 613 11.14 21.11 -10.31
N ALA A 614 11.34 21.91 -11.35
CA ALA A 614 10.53 21.88 -12.57
C ALA A 614 10.99 20.82 -13.59
N SER A 615 12.22 20.32 -13.47
CA SER A 615 12.78 19.32 -14.39
C SER A 615 12.06 17.98 -14.27
N ARG A 616 11.91 17.27 -15.39
CA ARG A 616 11.45 15.87 -15.41
C ARG A 616 12.60 14.89 -15.19
N HIS A 617 13.80 15.20 -15.69
CA HIS A 617 15.00 14.38 -15.52
C HIS A 617 15.91 14.99 -14.45
N ILE A 618 16.47 14.18 -13.56
CA ILE A 618 17.39 14.62 -12.50
C ILE A 618 18.61 13.71 -12.57
N ASP A 619 19.74 14.27 -13.00
CA ASP A 619 21.00 13.55 -13.19
C ASP A 619 21.61 13.12 -11.84
N GLY A 620 21.38 13.89 -10.78
CA GLY A 620 22.07 13.70 -9.52
C GLY A 620 21.45 14.46 -8.36
N ILE A 621 21.54 13.89 -7.16
CA ILE A 621 21.12 14.55 -5.92
C ILE A 621 22.24 14.41 -4.89
N LEU A 622 22.85 15.54 -4.53
CA LEU A 622 23.90 15.61 -3.52
C LEU A 622 23.30 16.00 -2.19
N HIS A 623 23.25 15.06 -1.26
CA HIS A 623 22.87 15.32 0.13
C HIS A 623 24.09 15.20 1.05
N VAL A 624 24.51 16.31 1.67
CA VAL A 624 25.61 16.35 2.65
C VAL A 624 25.04 16.62 4.03
N TRP A 625 24.85 15.55 4.80
CA TRP A 625 24.24 15.59 6.13
C TRP A 625 25.25 15.30 7.26
N SER A 626 25.27 16.18 8.26
CA SER A 626 26.06 16.07 9.50
C SER A 626 25.37 16.79 10.66
N ARG A 627 26.02 16.88 11.83
CA ARG A 627 25.49 17.65 12.98
C ARG A 627 25.46 19.16 12.78
N THR A 628 26.17 19.68 11.77
CA THR A 628 26.36 21.12 11.52
C THR A 628 26.13 21.52 10.06
N TRP A 629 25.79 20.57 9.19
CA TRP A 629 25.53 20.77 7.77
C TRP A 629 24.32 19.91 7.38
N ASP A 630 23.34 20.51 6.73
CA ASP A 630 22.22 19.86 6.06
C ASP A 630 22.04 20.64 4.76
N VAL A 631 22.67 20.16 3.68
CA VAL A 631 22.61 20.79 2.36
C VAL A 631 22.25 19.76 1.32
N LEU A 632 21.24 20.09 0.50
CA LEU A 632 20.66 19.21 -0.50
C LEU A 632 20.64 19.94 -1.85
N PHE A 633 21.35 19.40 -2.85
CA PHE A 633 21.41 19.96 -4.20
C PHE A 633 20.86 18.98 -5.23
N PHE A 634 20.03 19.49 -6.14
CA PHE A 634 19.53 18.78 -7.31
C PHE A 634 20.30 19.24 -8.55
N PHE A 635 20.66 18.31 -9.44
CA PHE A 635 21.38 18.57 -10.68
C PHE A 635 20.56 18.07 -11.87
N ALA A 636 20.45 18.87 -12.93
CA ALA A 636 19.88 18.46 -14.21
C ALA A 636 20.46 19.29 -15.35
N GLY A 637 21.07 18.64 -16.33
CA GLY A 637 21.75 19.27 -17.45
C GLY A 637 22.96 20.10 -17.00
N ASP A 638 23.02 21.36 -17.42
CA ASP A 638 24.04 22.33 -17.00
C ASP A 638 23.72 23.05 -15.68
N SER A 639 22.60 22.69 -15.04
CA SER A 639 21.96 23.49 -14.01
C SER A 639 21.82 22.75 -12.68
N TYR A 640 21.84 23.49 -11.58
CA TYR A 640 21.58 22.97 -10.23
C TYR A 640 20.68 23.91 -9.39
N TRP A 641 20.02 23.31 -8.39
CA TRP A 641 19.18 23.97 -7.39
C TRP A 641 19.64 23.58 -5.99
N GLU A 642 19.54 24.50 -5.04
CA GLU A 642 19.66 24.21 -3.60
C GLU A 642 18.25 24.08 -2.99
N TYR A 643 18.06 23.04 -2.16
CA TYR A 643 16.76 22.69 -1.58
C TYR A 643 16.76 22.92 -0.06
N ASP A 644 15.76 23.66 0.42
CA ASP A 644 15.53 23.89 1.84
C ASP A 644 14.87 22.64 2.46
N SER A 645 15.66 21.81 3.13
CA SER A 645 15.19 20.60 3.83
C SER A 645 14.14 20.89 4.93
N GLU A 646 14.07 22.11 5.48
CA GLU A 646 13.11 22.47 6.54
C GLU A 646 11.80 23.02 5.97
N ARG A 647 11.85 23.76 4.85
CA ARG A 647 10.66 24.32 4.17
C ARG A 647 10.13 23.46 3.03
N GLU A 648 10.82 22.37 2.71
CA GLU A 648 10.53 21.43 1.61
C GLU A 648 10.27 22.12 0.26
N GLN A 649 11.17 23.04 -0.11
CA GLN A 649 11.15 23.75 -1.40
C GLN A 649 12.55 24.23 -1.81
N ILE A 650 12.77 24.55 -3.09
CA ILE A 650 14.02 25.22 -3.50
C ILE A 650 14.20 26.57 -2.80
N TYR A 651 15.44 26.96 -2.56
CA TYR A 651 15.77 28.36 -2.35
C TYR A 651 15.48 29.16 -3.62
N THR A 652 15.00 30.40 -3.47
CA THR A 652 14.75 31.28 -4.63
C THR A 652 16.03 31.90 -5.16
N HIS A 653 17.01 32.14 -4.29
CA HIS A 653 18.30 32.75 -4.61
C HIS A 653 19.42 32.09 -3.80
N ASP A 654 20.64 32.13 -4.33
CA ASP A 654 21.86 31.70 -3.64
C ASP A 654 22.33 32.71 -2.58
N ALA A 655 23.41 32.37 -1.87
CA ALA A 655 24.02 33.24 -0.85
C ALA A 655 24.57 34.59 -1.37
N ASN A 656 24.72 34.74 -2.69
CA ASN A 656 25.15 35.99 -3.35
C ASN A 656 23.96 36.79 -3.91
N GLY A 657 22.74 36.25 -3.86
CA GLY A 657 21.52 36.86 -4.38
C GLY A 657 21.24 36.58 -5.85
N ASN A 658 21.88 35.59 -6.49
CA ASN A 658 21.50 35.15 -7.84
C ASN A 658 20.31 34.18 -7.77
N PRO A 659 19.30 34.28 -8.65
CA PRO A 659 18.16 33.37 -8.64
C PRO A 659 18.53 31.96 -9.12
N PHE A 660 17.95 30.93 -8.51
CA PHE A 660 18.07 29.55 -9.00
C PHE A 660 17.16 29.27 -10.22
N PRO A 661 17.52 28.34 -11.14
CA PRO A 661 18.74 27.52 -11.14
C PRO A 661 20.01 28.30 -11.46
N ASN A 662 21.13 27.83 -10.89
CA ASN A 662 22.48 28.29 -11.21
C ASN A 662 23.20 27.25 -12.09
N LEU A 663 24.22 27.68 -12.84
CA LEU A 663 25.05 26.76 -13.63
C LEU A 663 25.96 25.91 -12.74
N ILE A 664 26.14 24.62 -13.06
CA ILE A 664 27.04 23.70 -12.33
C ILE A 664 28.46 24.27 -12.30
N SER A 665 28.96 24.75 -13.44
CA SER A 665 30.26 25.42 -13.55
C SER A 665 30.44 26.67 -12.68
N TYR A 666 29.36 27.32 -12.22
CA TYR A 666 29.40 28.43 -11.26
C TYR A 666 29.48 27.93 -9.81
N GLY A 667 28.62 27.00 -9.40
CA GLY A 667 28.56 26.48 -8.03
C GLY A 667 29.65 25.47 -7.68
N PHE A 668 30.12 24.71 -8.68
CA PHE A 668 31.09 23.63 -8.54
C PHE A 668 32.25 23.76 -9.55
N PRO A 669 33.16 24.74 -9.39
CA PRO A 669 34.20 25.01 -10.38
C PRO A 669 35.09 23.80 -10.68
N GLY A 670 35.15 23.45 -11.96
CA GLY A 670 35.94 22.32 -12.49
C GLY A 670 35.16 21.00 -12.64
N ILE A 671 33.89 20.95 -12.22
CA ILE A 671 32.95 19.87 -12.56
C ILE A 671 32.35 20.15 -13.96
N PRO A 672 32.22 19.13 -14.84
CA PRO A 672 31.57 19.30 -16.14
C PRO A 672 30.05 19.41 -16.01
N ASP A 673 29.42 20.06 -16.99
CA ASP A 673 27.96 20.10 -17.14
C ASP A 673 27.41 18.74 -17.63
N ASN A 674 26.11 18.47 -17.39
CA ASN A 674 25.42 17.21 -17.73
C ASN A 674 26.10 15.99 -17.08
N ILE A 675 26.36 16.05 -15.77
CA ILE A 675 26.91 14.93 -15.00
C ILE A 675 26.05 13.67 -15.15
N ASP A 676 26.61 12.50 -14.91
CA ASP A 676 25.85 11.24 -14.93
C ASP A 676 25.25 10.92 -13.56
N THR A 677 25.97 11.25 -12.48
CA THR A 677 25.50 11.16 -11.10
C THR A 677 26.49 11.83 -10.12
N VAL A 678 26.07 12.05 -8.88
CA VAL A 678 26.90 12.62 -7.80
C VAL A 678 26.57 11.96 -6.45
N TYR A 679 27.58 11.74 -5.61
CA TYR A 679 27.34 11.40 -4.19
C TYR A 679 28.40 11.94 -3.23
N TYR A 680 28.03 12.04 -1.95
CA TYR A 680 28.93 12.37 -0.86
C TYR A 680 29.48 11.12 -0.17
N ASN A 681 30.80 10.95 -0.18
CA ASN A 681 31.47 9.89 0.58
C ASN A 681 31.74 10.37 2.01
N ARG A 682 30.80 10.05 2.92
CA ARG A 682 30.86 10.43 4.34
C ARG A 682 32.12 9.96 5.08
N SER A 683 32.72 8.84 4.68
CA SER A 683 33.92 8.30 5.33
C SER A 683 35.20 9.02 4.90
N ALA A 684 35.25 9.54 3.68
CA ALA A 684 36.40 10.24 3.13
C ALA A 684 36.27 11.78 3.19
N GLY A 685 35.06 12.32 3.36
CA GLY A 685 34.79 13.77 3.38
C GLY A 685 34.77 14.43 2.01
N TYR A 686 34.72 13.66 0.92
CA TYR A 686 34.73 14.17 -0.46
C TYR A 686 33.41 13.88 -1.17
N THR A 687 33.03 14.79 -2.06
CA THR A 687 31.97 14.56 -3.05
C THR A 687 32.59 13.97 -4.32
N TYR A 688 31.94 12.99 -4.93
CA TYR A 688 32.36 12.40 -6.20
C TYR A 688 31.28 12.65 -7.26
N PHE A 689 31.65 13.36 -8.32
CA PHE A 689 30.83 13.55 -9.52
C PHE A 689 31.31 12.60 -10.62
N PHE A 690 30.38 11.99 -11.35
CA PHE A 690 30.66 11.04 -12.41
C PHE A 690 30.25 11.62 -13.76
N LYS A 691 31.07 11.40 -14.79
CA LYS A 691 30.74 11.78 -16.18
C LYS A 691 31.39 10.82 -17.16
N ASP A 692 30.57 10.12 -17.94
CA ASP A 692 30.97 9.06 -18.86
C ASP A 692 31.86 8.00 -18.17
N HIS A 693 33.15 7.99 -18.50
CA HIS A 693 34.16 7.08 -17.95
C HIS A 693 34.98 7.71 -16.81
N LEU A 694 34.74 8.99 -16.51
CA LEU A 694 35.51 9.78 -15.57
C LEU A 694 34.79 10.00 -14.25
N VAL A 695 35.57 10.09 -13.19
CA VAL A 695 35.13 10.54 -11.87
C VAL A 695 35.97 11.74 -11.41
N TYR A 696 35.31 12.70 -10.77
CA TYR A 696 35.88 13.94 -10.24
C TYR A 696 35.67 13.95 -8.72
N GLN A 697 36.77 13.89 -7.96
CA GLN A 697 36.74 14.11 -6.52
C GLN A 697 36.74 15.62 -6.24
N TYR A 698 35.78 16.10 -5.46
CA TYR A 698 35.57 17.53 -5.16
C TYR A 698 35.75 17.81 -3.66
N GLU A 699 36.59 18.80 -3.36
CA GLU A 699 36.87 19.30 -2.02
C GLU A 699 35.86 20.41 -1.67
N VAL A 700 34.77 20.07 -0.98
CA VAL A 700 33.69 21.01 -0.63
C VAL A 700 34.22 22.24 0.11
N GLU A 701 35.07 22.04 1.14
CA GLU A 701 35.68 23.14 1.92
C GLU A 701 36.59 24.07 1.10
N ARG A 702 37.16 23.58 -0.01
CA ARG A 702 38.09 24.34 -0.87
C ARG A 702 37.48 24.76 -2.21
N GLN A 703 36.20 24.44 -2.44
CA GLN A 703 35.42 24.74 -3.64
C GLN A 703 36.18 24.44 -4.96
N ARG A 704 36.76 23.24 -5.05
CA ARG A 704 37.56 22.82 -6.21
C ARG A 704 37.67 21.30 -6.36
N VAL A 705 37.96 20.85 -7.57
CA VAL A 705 38.40 19.48 -7.85
C VAL A 705 39.77 19.19 -7.20
N SER A 706 39.93 17.99 -6.63
CA SER A 706 41.16 17.51 -6.01
C SER A 706 42.33 17.41 -7.01
N PRO A 707 43.59 17.67 -6.62
CA PRO A 707 44.73 17.55 -7.51
C PRO A 707 44.89 16.09 -8.00
N GLY A 708 45.05 15.89 -9.31
CA GLY A 708 45.14 14.56 -9.90
C GLY A 708 43.81 13.91 -10.27
N PHE A 709 42.70 14.67 -10.24
CA PHE A 709 41.41 14.32 -10.85
C PHE A 709 41.12 15.24 -12.06
N PRO A 710 40.26 14.84 -13.02
CA PRO A 710 39.51 13.59 -13.07
C PRO A 710 40.37 12.34 -13.29
N LYS A 711 39.79 11.18 -12.98
CA LYS A 711 40.37 9.85 -13.17
C LYS A 711 39.36 8.92 -13.82
N GLU A 712 39.83 7.82 -14.39
CA GLU A 712 38.97 6.71 -14.83
C GLU A 712 38.18 6.14 -13.64
N ILE A 713 36.89 5.85 -13.83
CA ILE A 713 36.05 5.20 -12.82
C ILE A 713 36.69 3.88 -12.35
N ALA A 714 37.22 3.09 -13.28
CA ALA A 714 37.87 1.82 -12.98
C ALA A 714 39.21 1.94 -12.21
N GLU A 715 39.86 3.12 -12.19
CA GLU A 715 41.05 3.37 -11.37
C GLU A 715 40.67 3.61 -9.89
N VAL A 716 39.54 4.28 -9.65
CA VAL A 716 39.10 4.69 -8.31
C VAL A 716 38.15 3.67 -7.68
N PHE A 717 37.32 3.03 -8.49
CA PHE A 717 36.32 2.03 -8.10
C PHE A 717 36.42 0.79 -9.02
N PRO A 718 37.43 -0.08 -8.83
CA PRO A 718 37.66 -1.22 -9.72
C PRO A 718 36.47 -2.18 -9.76
N GLY A 719 35.87 -2.36 -10.94
CA GLY A 719 34.70 -3.22 -11.16
C GLY A 719 33.37 -2.47 -11.32
N VAL A 720 33.32 -1.17 -11.02
CA VAL A 720 32.16 -0.31 -11.31
C VAL A 720 32.15 0.05 -12.80
N PRO A 721 30.99 -0.01 -13.50
CA PRO A 721 30.89 0.34 -14.91
C PRO A 721 30.87 1.86 -15.16
N ASN A 722 31.24 2.25 -16.37
CA ASN A 722 31.13 3.62 -16.86
C ASN A 722 29.66 4.01 -17.15
N ASN A 723 29.38 5.31 -17.26
CA ASN A 723 28.09 5.91 -17.56
C ASN A 723 27.01 5.44 -16.57
N LEU A 724 27.21 5.72 -15.28
CA LEU A 724 26.32 5.32 -14.20
C LEU A 724 24.94 6.00 -14.30
N ASP A 725 23.97 5.44 -13.60
CA ASP A 725 22.66 6.07 -13.36
C ASP A 725 22.62 6.76 -12.01
N ALA A 726 23.03 6.04 -10.97
CA ALA A 726 23.08 6.60 -9.63
C ALA A 726 24.32 6.11 -8.90
N ALA A 727 24.89 6.98 -8.09
CA ALA A 727 25.79 6.61 -7.01
C ALA A 727 25.22 7.21 -5.74
N TYR A 728 25.17 6.46 -4.64
CA TYR A 728 24.71 7.01 -3.37
C TYR A 728 25.21 6.22 -2.15
N TYR A 729 25.33 6.89 -1.01
CA TYR A 729 25.62 6.23 0.26
C TYR A 729 24.32 5.86 0.99
N SER A 730 24.10 4.57 1.24
CA SER A 730 22.94 4.10 1.99
C SER A 730 23.22 4.08 3.49
N TYR A 731 22.40 4.80 4.26
CA TYR A 731 22.43 4.80 5.73
C TYR A 731 21.91 3.48 6.32
N THR A 732 21.00 2.79 5.62
CA THR A 732 20.48 1.48 6.02
C THR A 732 21.53 0.37 5.93
N HIS A 733 22.27 0.36 4.82
CA HIS A 733 23.26 -0.69 4.55
C HIS A 733 24.68 -0.30 4.95
N GLN A 734 24.92 0.97 5.29
CA GLN A 734 26.24 1.52 5.65
C GLN A 734 27.30 1.33 4.56
N THR A 735 26.88 1.40 3.29
CA THR A 735 27.76 1.27 2.12
C THR A 735 27.31 2.17 0.97
N THR A 736 28.22 2.40 0.02
CA THR A 736 27.92 3.08 -1.25
C THR A 736 27.40 2.06 -2.25
N PHE A 737 26.30 2.41 -2.92
CA PHE A 737 25.79 1.71 -4.09
C PHE A 737 26.09 2.50 -5.37
N PHE A 738 26.37 1.77 -6.44
CA PHE A 738 26.44 2.28 -7.81
C PHE A 738 25.40 1.52 -8.64
N LEU A 739 24.58 2.22 -9.40
CA LEU A 739 23.50 1.63 -10.21
C LEU A 739 23.76 1.90 -11.69
N LYS A 740 23.46 0.91 -12.53
CA LYS A 740 23.46 1.05 -13.98
C LYS A 740 22.42 0.12 -14.61
N GLY A 741 21.44 0.68 -15.29
CA GLY A 741 20.32 -0.05 -15.87
C GLY A 741 19.49 -0.73 -14.79
N PHE A 742 19.43 -2.06 -14.82
CA PHE A 742 18.71 -2.87 -13.84
C PHE A 742 19.62 -3.52 -12.79
N ASP A 743 20.93 -3.23 -12.86
CA ASP A 743 21.94 -3.81 -11.99
C ASP A 743 22.54 -2.76 -11.05
N TYR A 744 23.03 -3.23 -9.90
CA TYR A 744 23.77 -2.46 -8.92
C TYR A 744 25.05 -3.17 -8.47
N TRP A 745 25.99 -2.37 -8.00
CA TRP A 745 27.24 -2.75 -7.35
C TRP A 745 27.28 -2.08 -5.98
N SER A 746 28.02 -2.65 -5.03
CA SER A 746 28.19 -2.09 -3.69
C SER A 746 29.60 -2.27 -3.17
N ILE A 747 30.06 -1.36 -2.31
CA ILE A 747 31.34 -1.55 -1.60
C ILE A 747 31.15 -2.56 -0.47
N SER A 748 31.93 -3.64 -0.48
CA SER A 748 31.98 -4.64 0.57
C SER A 748 32.48 -4.01 1.87
N ILE A 749 31.68 -4.07 2.95
CA ILE A 749 32.04 -3.45 4.24
C ILE A 749 33.21 -4.20 4.92
N SER A 750 33.33 -5.50 4.68
CA SER A 750 34.36 -6.36 5.26
C SER A 750 35.69 -6.30 4.50
N THR A 751 35.66 -6.19 3.18
CA THR A 751 36.88 -6.26 2.33
C THR A 751 37.26 -4.94 1.67
N GLY A 752 36.33 -3.97 1.54
CA GLY A 752 36.50 -2.75 0.75
C GLY A 752 36.45 -2.96 -0.77
N ALA A 753 36.27 -4.19 -1.26
CA ALA A 753 36.14 -4.50 -2.68
C ALA A 753 34.76 -4.12 -3.25
N ILE A 754 34.62 -4.11 -4.57
CA ILE A 754 33.32 -3.92 -5.25
C ILE A 754 32.65 -5.28 -5.45
N ASP A 755 31.46 -5.46 -4.87
CA ASP A 755 30.58 -6.61 -5.05
C ASP A 755 29.50 -6.29 -6.10
N GLY A 756 29.27 -7.20 -7.05
CA GLY A 756 28.23 -7.08 -8.09
C GLY A 756 28.64 -7.69 -9.44
N PRO A 757 27.80 -7.61 -10.48
CA PRO A 757 26.47 -7.00 -10.50
C PRO A 757 25.39 -7.81 -9.76
N PHE A 758 24.39 -7.10 -9.23
CA PHE A 758 23.18 -7.66 -8.61
C PHE A 758 21.94 -6.92 -9.15
N THR A 759 20.78 -7.57 -9.29
CA THR A 759 19.60 -6.88 -9.84
C THR A 759 18.89 -6.01 -8.80
N VAL A 760 18.55 -4.76 -9.17
CA VAL A 760 17.93 -3.73 -8.31
C VAL A 760 16.72 -4.22 -7.52
N ASN A 761 15.75 -4.89 -8.17
CA ASN A 761 14.53 -5.41 -7.52
C ASN A 761 14.78 -6.55 -6.49
N GLU A 762 16.00 -7.09 -6.42
CA GLU A 762 16.36 -8.07 -5.38
C GLU A 762 16.78 -7.39 -4.06
N LEU A 763 17.19 -6.11 -4.14
CA LEU A 763 17.52 -5.28 -2.99
C LEU A 763 16.33 -4.41 -2.55
N TRP A 764 15.81 -3.59 -3.46
CA TRP A 764 14.68 -2.69 -3.24
C TRP A 764 13.43 -3.29 -3.89
N GLN A 765 12.56 -3.88 -3.08
CA GLN A 765 11.37 -4.58 -3.59
C GLN A 765 10.24 -3.60 -3.89
N ASP A 766 9.28 -4.02 -4.71
CA ASP A 766 8.08 -3.25 -5.10
C ASP A 766 8.34 -1.99 -5.94
N ILE A 767 9.58 -1.49 -5.99
CA ILE A 767 9.97 -0.31 -6.77
C ILE A 767 9.84 -0.52 -8.28
N CYS A 768 9.94 -1.77 -8.73
CA CYS A 768 9.71 -2.19 -10.12
C CYS A 768 8.30 -2.74 -10.37
N LYS A 769 7.34 -2.57 -9.44
CA LYS A 769 5.91 -2.88 -9.65
C LYS A 769 5.18 -1.64 -10.15
N VAL A 770 5.49 -1.22 -11.36
CA VAL A 770 4.78 -0.12 -12.01
C VAL A 770 4.28 -0.62 -13.36
N TRP A 771 3.07 -1.19 -13.36
CA TRP A 771 2.30 -1.41 -14.59
C TRP A 771 1.70 -0.06 -15.06
N MET A 772 2.56 0.92 -15.31
CA MET A 772 2.20 2.10 -16.08
C MET A 772 2.34 1.72 -17.54
N TRP A 773 1.21 1.46 -18.19
CA TRP A 773 1.14 1.54 -19.64
C TRP A 773 1.35 3.01 -20.00
N GLU A 774 2.27 3.26 -20.94
CA GLU A 774 2.76 4.59 -21.29
C GLU A 774 1.61 5.54 -21.66
N LEU A 775 1.77 6.83 -21.34
CA LEU A 775 0.93 7.91 -21.87
C LEU A 775 1.33 8.28 -23.32
N ASP A 776 1.74 7.26 -24.09
CA ASP A 776 2.20 7.42 -25.47
C ASP A 776 1.01 7.42 -26.42
N GLY A 777 0.58 8.62 -26.78
CA GLY A 777 -0.39 8.84 -27.84
C GLY A 777 0.21 8.54 -29.21
N SER A 778 -0.29 7.48 -29.86
CA SER A 778 -0.11 7.19 -31.29
C SER A 778 -1.45 7.12 -32.02
#